data_AF-A0A2D7NFQ3-F1
#
_entry.id   AF-A0A2D7NFQ3-F1
#
_cell.length_a   1.000
_cell.length_b   1.000
_cell.length_c   1.000
_cell.angle_alpha   90.00
_cell.angle_beta   90.00
_cell.angle_gamma   90.00
#
_symmetry.space_group_name_H-M   'P 1'
#
loop_
_entity.id
_entity.type
_entity.pdbx_description
1 polymer ?
#
loop_
_entity_poly.entity_id
_entity_poly.type
_entity_poly.pdbx_seq_one_letter_code
_entity_poly.pdbx_strand_id
1 'polypeptide(L)'
;MGLVASLLFCCAIFTSSVDVLESSGLTINTLDPGSGFDSQTPQPGRVGSSLSPGYGAKAIARWTEFPFVTRSQDFYVTISAFHMTDIDRVEFILDGGDPLVTDTVQAHPETGYAEYIAKIDVSDLTIGRHEIRAIIYPNHGKPRVLQGVHDTSDIHMLNNGNQSFWFNYDPSPQKVRVGPNLQYTTIDDALAALGPDIVNGRIELKPGDYSWISNGHFDLNNTIHDRVLTICAAPGVSRDRITLRGHSTENVGSRHLSIHLKGLTILAEEIPSSANANGVILKGVGGNDNRLFLEDVFITSAEDPDGWASGTLPEVTKVLTNWTGGMWVKNIDFENFPGGISTVYLAKHTTFNRSSKDCWGQSPGAVIDCTIDKHDHYNANHSMHPDIIHFHVNGDFIENRIFADITATNDYAQIGHLEWASKLKNFAFVRWLIDARYSSQSLNFNPDFDHLVMVDCTFRSCSVDFMNYNKRVLLRNLHTYKYRGNDVSSTFHPSTTIIDNVHFTVEHAGSPSWATHGPVNWSAPSPPVGISSDGSGEFIPTFVLHPHQISNWELGNRVQGASSGQQDQDHFYYDPMDLDLSRSTNPDTRFNVADLNQDGMVGRIDLTILLQSMGSWQNDITGDGFVDGRDLAVLLASWG
;
A
#
# COMPACT_ATOMS: atom_id res chain seq x y z
N MET A 1 0.63 27.83 39.19
CA MET A 1 -0.72 27.23 39.15
C MET A 1 -1.46 27.74 37.92
N GLY A 2 -1.18 27.15 36.75
CA GLY A 2 -1.80 27.56 35.49
C GLY A 2 -0.92 27.22 34.30
N LEU A 3 -0.88 25.95 33.91
CA LEU A 3 -0.35 25.41 32.64
C LEU A 3 -0.54 23.89 32.63
N VAL A 4 -1.78 23.40 32.57
CA VAL A 4 -2.09 21.96 32.38
C VAL A 4 -3.33 21.75 31.47
N ALA A 5 -3.87 22.80 30.83
CA ALA A 5 -5.21 22.72 30.21
C ALA A 5 -5.23 22.53 28.68
N SER A 6 -4.10 22.36 27.99
CA SER A 6 -4.08 22.37 26.51
C SER A 6 -3.64 21.06 25.84
N LEU A 7 -3.44 19.97 26.57
CA LEU A 7 -3.02 18.67 26.01
C LEU A 7 -4.13 17.60 25.98
N LEU A 8 -5.37 17.95 26.29
CA LEU A 8 -6.48 17.00 26.44
C LEU A 8 -7.46 16.92 25.25
N PHE A 9 -7.18 17.58 24.12
CA PHE A 9 -8.15 17.69 23.01
C PHE A 9 -7.89 16.80 21.77
N CYS A 10 -6.81 16.01 21.72
CA CYS A 10 -6.55 15.10 20.58
C CYS A 10 -6.75 13.60 20.89
N CYS A 11 -7.20 13.23 22.10
CA CYS A 11 -7.21 11.81 22.53
C CYS A 11 -8.62 11.21 22.72
N ALA A 12 -9.66 11.80 22.14
CA ALA A 12 -11.04 11.43 22.48
C ALA A 12 -12.00 11.29 21.28
N ILE A 13 -11.66 10.51 20.25
CA ILE A 13 -12.64 9.77 19.41
C ILE A 13 -11.96 8.49 18.85
N PHE A 14 -11.70 7.48 19.68
CA PHE A 14 -11.49 6.09 19.23
C PHE A 14 -11.95 5.08 20.30
N THR A 15 -12.91 5.47 21.15
CA THR A 15 -13.58 4.51 22.04
C THR A 15 -14.75 3.87 21.30
N SER A 16 -14.55 2.59 20.98
CA SER A 16 -15.57 1.55 20.78
C SER A 16 -16.62 1.78 19.68
N SER A 17 -16.24 1.45 18.44
CA SER A 17 -17.17 0.97 17.40
C SER A 17 -17.28 -0.56 17.37
N VAL A 18 -16.82 -1.26 18.43
CA VAL A 18 -16.81 -2.74 18.51
C VAL A 18 -18.24 -3.33 18.56
N ASP A 19 -19.26 -2.53 18.88
CA ASP A 19 -20.64 -3.04 19.06
C ASP A 19 -21.51 -3.08 17.78
N VAL A 20 -20.98 -2.76 16.58
CA VAL A 20 -21.81 -2.68 15.35
C VAL A 20 -21.55 -3.79 14.31
N LEU A 21 -20.53 -4.64 14.48
CA LEU A 21 -20.15 -5.63 13.45
C LEU A 21 -20.65 -7.08 13.69
N GLU A 22 -21.45 -7.36 14.72
CA GLU A 22 -22.01 -8.72 14.91
C GLU A 22 -23.15 -9.12 13.94
N SER A 23 -23.55 -8.26 12.98
CA SER A 23 -24.82 -8.46 12.26
C SER A 23 -24.76 -9.06 10.85
N SER A 24 -23.59 -9.36 10.26
CA SER A 24 -23.55 -9.97 8.91
C SER A 24 -23.52 -11.51 8.90
N GLY A 25 -23.31 -12.18 10.04
CA GLY A 25 -23.32 -13.65 10.12
C GLY A 25 -22.27 -14.37 9.25
N LEU A 26 -21.36 -13.64 8.60
CA LEU A 26 -20.26 -14.22 7.84
C LEU A 26 -19.22 -14.75 8.82
N THR A 27 -19.16 -16.08 8.92
CA THR A 27 -18.14 -16.77 9.72
C THR A 27 -16.86 -16.82 8.89
N ILE A 28 -15.77 -16.24 9.40
CA ILE A 28 -14.45 -16.40 8.81
C ILE A 28 -14.04 -17.86 8.95
N ASN A 29 -13.79 -18.52 7.83
CA ASN A 29 -13.44 -19.94 7.80
C ASN A 29 -12.04 -20.19 8.39
N THR A 30 -11.89 -21.32 9.07
CA THR A 30 -10.63 -21.79 9.65
C THR A 30 -9.83 -22.58 8.61
N LEU A 31 -8.51 -22.41 8.61
CA LEU A 31 -7.56 -23.21 7.83
C LEU A 31 -7.24 -24.52 8.55
N ASP A 32 -7.36 -25.63 7.83
CA ASP A 32 -6.95 -26.94 8.32
C ASP A 32 -5.46 -27.18 8.01
N PRO A 33 -4.63 -27.53 9.01
CA PRO A 33 -3.21 -27.80 8.78
C PRO A 33 -2.98 -29.15 8.08
N GLY A 34 -2.02 -29.19 7.16
CA GLY A 34 -1.51 -30.44 6.56
C GLY A 34 -0.28 -31.00 7.28
N SER A 35 0.51 -31.80 6.57
CA SER A 35 1.74 -32.44 7.09
C SER A 35 3.04 -31.70 6.73
N GLY A 36 2.94 -30.49 6.21
CA GLY A 36 4.02 -29.72 5.59
C GLY A 36 3.96 -29.74 4.06
N PHE A 37 4.75 -28.87 3.43
CA PHE A 37 4.86 -28.80 1.96
C PHE A 37 6.04 -29.63 1.44
N ASP A 38 5.75 -30.61 0.58
CA ASP A 38 6.79 -31.48 -0.04
C ASP A 38 7.59 -30.78 -1.14
N SER A 39 7.03 -29.74 -1.77
CA SER A 39 7.65 -29.01 -2.86
C SER A 39 7.15 -27.57 -2.92
N GLN A 40 7.71 -26.76 -3.83
CA GLN A 40 7.08 -25.51 -4.22
C GLN A 40 5.67 -25.77 -4.78
N THR A 41 4.73 -24.92 -4.40
CA THR A 41 3.40 -24.84 -4.98
C THR A 41 3.54 -24.46 -6.45
N PRO A 42 2.99 -25.26 -7.38
CA PRO A 42 3.07 -24.96 -8.81
C PRO A 42 2.44 -23.60 -9.11
N GLN A 43 3.09 -22.80 -9.94
CA GLN A 43 2.52 -21.55 -10.44
C GLN A 43 1.37 -21.89 -11.41
N PRO A 44 0.10 -21.53 -11.10
CA PRO A 44 -1.01 -21.82 -12.01
C PRO A 44 -0.84 -21.08 -13.34
N GLY A 45 -1.47 -21.65 -14.37
CA GLY A 45 -1.61 -21.02 -15.69
C GLY A 45 -2.41 -19.73 -15.64
N ARG A 46 -2.42 -19.00 -16.75
CA ARG A 46 -3.28 -17.80 -16.88
C ARG A 46 -4.74 -18.20 -16.82
N VAL A 47 -5.56 -17.29 -16.30
CA VAL A 47 -7.02 -17.42 -16.21
C VAL A 47 -7.71 -16.33 -17.02
N GLY A 48 -8.96 -16.58 -17.44
CA GLY A 48 -9.78 -15.66 -18.22
C GLY A 48 -9.43 -15.57 -19.71
N SER A 49 -10.14 -14.69 -20.43
CA SER A 49 -9.96 -14.43 -21.87
C SER A 49 -8.61 -13.80 -22.20
N SER A 50 -7.96 -14.29 -23.27
CA SER A 50 -6.71 -13.72 -23.80
C SER A 50 -6.87 -12.35 -24.46
N LEU A 51 -8.11 -11.94 -24.74
CA LEU A 51 -8.46 -10.63 -25.28
C LEU A 51 -8.55 -9.56 -24.18
N SER A 52 -8.58 -9.96 -22.90
CA SER A 52 -8.64 -8.99 -21.80
C SER A 52 -7.33 -8.19 -21.70
N PRO A 53 -7.38 -6.85 -21.53
CA PRO A 53 -6.21 -6.01 -21.26
C PRO A 53 -5.32 -6.53 -20.12
N GLY A 54 -5.92 -7.20 -19.13
CA GLY A 54 -5.25 -7.76 -17.96
C GLY A 54 -4.64 -9.16 -18.15
N TYR A 55 -4.90 -9.86 -19.27
CA TYR A 55 -4.51 -11.27 -19.41
C TYR A 55 -2.99 -11.54 -19.22
N GLY A 56 -2.15 -10.57 -19.58
CA GLY A 56 -0.70 -10.67 -19.40
C GLY A 56 -0.22 -10.33 -17.98
N ALA A 57 -0.99 -9.53 -17.23
CA ALA A 57 -0.68 -8.98 -15.91
C ALA A 57 -0.72 -10.06 -14.83
N LYS A 58 0.06 -9.86 -13.76
CA LYS A 58 0.09 -10.76 -12.60
C LYS A 58 -0.65 -10.08 -11.47
N ALA A 59 -1.45 -10.83 -10.71
CA ALA A 59 -2.10 -10.33 -9.49
C ALA A 59 -1.10 -9.57 -8.61
N ILE A 60 -1.56 -8.51 -7.95
CA ILE A 60 -0.80 -7.73 -6.98
C ILE A 60 -1.32 -8.19 -5.62
N ALA A 61 -0.47 -8.75 -4.76
CA ALA A 61 -0.93 -9.29 -3.49
C ALA A 61 0.17 -9.31 -2.43
N ARG A 62 -0.20 -9.02 -1.19
CA ARG A 62 0.70 -8.95 -0.04
C ARG A 62 0.05 -9.50 1.21
N TRP A 63 0.83 -10.25 1.98
CA TRP A 63 0.52 -10.51 3.38
C TRP A 63 0.49 -9.19 4.14
N THR A 64 -0.52 -9.02 4.99
CA THR A 64 -0.74 -7.80 5.77
C THR A 64 -0.77 -8.03 7.27
N GLU A 65 -0.21 -9.17 7.69
CA GLU A 65 0.08 -9.54 9.07
C GLU A 65 1.59 -9.76 9.28
N PHE A 66 2.00 -9.87 10.55
CA PHE A 66 3.41 -10.03 10.92
C PHE A 66 3.88 -11.49 10.83
N PRO A 67 4.83 -11.81 9.93
CA PRO A 67 5.43 -13.13 9.90
C PRO A 67 6.41 -13.32 11.08
N PHE A 68 6.82 -14.56 11.28
CA PHE A 68 7.82 -15.06 12.23
C PHE A 68 7.45 -14.94 13.72
N VAL A 69 6.52 -14.05 14.09
CA VAL A 69 6.10 -13.83 15.47
C VAL A 69 5.50 -15.10 16.09
N THR A 70 5.89 -15.40 17.33
CA THR A 70 5.35 -16.53 18.10
C THR A 70 3.90 -16.27 18.53
N ARG A 71 3.00 -17.15 18.12
CA ARG A 71 1.58 -17.17 18.47
C ARG A 71 1.31 -18.22 19.54
N SER A 72 0.45 -17.89 20.49
CA SER A 72 0.01 -18.78 21.57
C SER A 72 -1.51 -18.90 21.64
N GLN A 73 -2.22 -18.26 20.71
CA GLN A 73 -3.67 -18.11 20.62
C GLN A 73 -4.05 -18.04 19.15
N ASP A 74 -5.32 -18.34 18.85
CA ASP A 74 -5.93 -18.13 17.54
C ASP A 74 -5.66 -16.73 17.02
N PHE A 75 -5.50 -16.63 15.70
CA PHE A 75 -5.28 -15.36 15.03
C PHE A 75 -5.79 -15.44 13.60
N TYR A 76 -5.81 -14.29 12.93
CA TYR A 76 -6.17 -14.20 11.53
C TYR A 76 -4.93 -13.94 10.69
N VAL A 77 -4.91 -14.51 9.49
CA VAL A 77 -3.96 -14.15 8.44
C VAL A 77 -4.72 -13.43 7.34
N THR A 78 -4.17 -12.32 6.86
CA THR A 78 -4.82 -11.52 5.82
C THR A 78 -3.92 -11.22 4.63
N ILE A 79 -4.57 -11.02 3.49
CA ILE A 79 -3.97 -10.59 2.24
C ILE A 79 -4.77 -9.40 1.68
N SER A 80 -4.04 -8.34 1.38
CA SER A 80 -4.52 -7.27 0.48
C SER A 80 -4.12 -7.63 -0.96
N ALA A 81 -5.09 -7.62 -1.87
CA ALA A 81 -4.88 -8.01 -3.26
C ALA A 81 -5.68 -7.17 -4.27
N PHE A 82 -5.05 -6.90 -5.42
CA PHE A 82 -5.57 -6.06 -6.49
C PHE A 82 -5.16 -6.58 -7.87
N HIS A 83 -5.98 -6.28 -8.87
CA HIS A 83 -5.66 -6.50 -10.27
C HIS A 83 -6.50 -5.56 -11.14
N MET A 84 -6.04 -5.23 -12.34
CA MET A 84 -6.81 -4.36 -13.26
C MET A 84 -8.13 -4.96 -13.77
N THR A 85 -8.40 -6.21 -13.43
CA THR A 85 -9.67 -6.92 -13.73
C THR A 85 -10.30 -7.47 -12.46
N ASP A 86 -9.94 -6.92 -11.31
CA ASP A 86 -10.28 -7.43 -9.99
C ASP A 86 -9.74 -8.84 -9.69
N ILE A 87 -9.87 -9.23 -8.43
CA ILE A 87 -9.50 -10.55 -7.91
C ILE A 87 -10.75 -11.42 -7.91
N ASP A 88 -10.61 -12.64 -8.43
CA ASP A 88 -11.65 -13.68 -8.40
C ASP A 88 -11.68 -14.33 -7.02
N ARG A 89 -10.51 -14.77 -6.54
CA ARG A 89 -10.36 -15.41 -5.22
C ARG A 89 -8.92 -15.49 -4.74
N VAL A 90 -8.77 -15.76 -3.46
CA VAL A 90 -7.52 -16.14 -2.79
C VAL A 90 -7.68 -17.54 -2.19
N GLU A 91 -6.69 -18.40 -2.43
CA GLU A 91 -6.59 -19.73 -1.85
C GLU A 91 -5.48 -19.71 -0.80
N PHE A 92 -5.80 -19.91 0.48
CA PHE A 92 -4.84 -20.06 1.56
C PHE A 92 -4.55 -21.54 1.84
N ILE A 93 -3.30 -21.88 2.13
CA ILE A 93 -2.88 -23.26 2.38
C ILE A 93 -1.94 -23.27 3.59
N LEU A 94 -2.30 -23.99 4.65
CA LEU A 94 -1.53 -24.12 5.88
C LEU A 94 -0.82 -25.49 5.91
N ASP A 95 0.51 -25.48 5.95
CA ASP A 95 1.34 -26.68 6.00
C ASP A 95 0.94 -27.77 4.98
N GLY A 96 0.65 -27.37 3.74
CA GLY A 96 0.24 -28.31 2.69
C GLY A 96 -1.13 -28.97 2.87
N GLY A 97 -1.98 -28.43 3.78
CA GLY A 97 -3.37 -28.86 3.96
C GLY A 97 -4.27 -28.52 2.78
N ASP A 98 -5.57 -28.75 2.93
CA ASP A 98 -6.53 -28.43 1.88
C ASP A 98 -6.64 -26.90 1.68
N PRO A 99 -6.71 -26.40 0.43
CA PRO A 99 -6.85 -24.97 0.18
C PRO A 99 -8.18 -24.42 0.71
N LEU A 100 -8.10 -23.38 1.54
CA LEU A 100 -9.25 -22.58 1.92
C LEU A 100 -9.45 -21.44 0.90
N VAL A 101 -10.62 -21.40 0.27
CA VAL A 101 -10.98 -20.38 -0.72
C VAL A 101 -11.68 -19.20 -0.05
N THR A 102 -11.25 -17.99 -0.38
CA THR A 102 -11.94 -16.74 -0.07
C THR A 102 -12.11 -15.92 -1.35
N ASP A 103 -13.35 -15.67 -1.74
CA ASP A 103 -13.74 -14.96 -2.96
C ASP A 103 -14.21 -13.52 -2.68
N THR A 104 -14.46 -13.18 -1.43
CA THR A 104 -14.79 -11.83 -0.98
C THR A 104 -13.89 -11.38 0.15
N VAL A 105 -13.57 -10.09 0.19
CA VAL A 105 -12.93 -9.47 1.36
C VAL A 105 -13.92 -9.44 2.53
N GLN A 106 -13.40 -9.56 3.75
CA GLN A 106 -14.19 -9.45 4.98
C GLN A 106 -13.44 -8.54 5.96
N ALA A 107 -14.19 -7.80 6.78
CA ALA A 107 -13.62 -6.95 7.81
C ALA A 107 -12.84 -7.79 8.84
N HIS A 108 -11.59 -7.39 9.11
CA HIS A 108 -10.80 -8.03 10.16
C HIS A 108 -11.48 -7.82 11.53
N PRO A 109 -11.74 -8.87 12.33
CA PRO A 109 -12.52 -8.73 13.57
C PRO A 109 -11.95 -7.74 14.59
N GLU A 110 -10.62 -7.60 14.63
CA GLU A 110 -9.97 -6.70 15.59
C GLU A 110 -9.81 -5.26 15.07
N THR A 111 -9.80 -5.04 13.76
CA THR A 111 -9.40 -3.74 13.18
C THR A 111 -10.44 -3.14 12.23
N GLY A 112 -11.44 -3.91 11.81
CA GLY A 112 -12.46 -3.51 10.85
C GLY A 112 -11.98 -3.39 9.40
N TYR A 113 -10.68 -3.41 9.15
CA TYR A 113 -10.11 -3.26 7.80
C TYR A 113 -10.43 -4.50 6.93
N ALA A 114 -10.97 -4.31 5.73
CA ALA A 114 -11.50 -5.38 4.89
C ALA A 114 -10.43 -6.00 3.97
N GLU A 115 -10.22 -7.31 4.09
CA GLU A 115 -9.19 -8.07 3.37
C GLU A 115 -9.64 -9.50 3.05
N TYR A 116 -8.90 -10.20 2.19
CA TYR A 116 -9.01 -11.65 2.12
C TYR A 116 -8.45 -12.23 3.41
N ILE A 117 -9.26 -12.98 4.16
CA ILE A 117 -8.96 -13.36 5.53
C ILE A 117 -9.23 -14.84 5.77
N ALA A 118 -8.33 -15.47 6.53
CA ALA A 118 -8.51 -16.82 7.04
C ALA A 118 -8.20 -16.86 8.54
N LYS A 119 -8.94 -17.68 9.28
CA LYS A 119 -8.67 -17.94 10.70
C LYS A 119 -7.67 -19.09 10.85
N ILE A 120 -6.74 -18.94 11.78
CA ILE A 120 -5.86 -20.02 12.25
C ILE A 120 -6.33 -20.43 13.64
N ASP A 121 -6.78 -21.68 13.78
CA ASP A 121 -7.02 -22.31 15.07
C ASP A 121 -5.73 -22.97 15.55
N VAL A 122 -5.17 -22.47 16.64
CA VAL A 122 -3.87 -22.98 17.11
C VAL A 122 -3.99 -24.32 17.84
N SER A 123 -5.20 -24.76 18.18
CA SER A 123 -5.41 -26.04 18.87
C SER A 123 -5.15 -27.26 17.97
N ASP A 124 -5.19 -27.08 16.65
CA ASP A 124 -4.88 -28.09 15.64
C ASP A 124 -3.38 -28.13 15.26
N LEU A 125 -2.57 -27.22 15.81
CA LEU A 125 -1.16 -27.08 15.49
C LEU A 125 -0.24 -27.86 16.44
N THR A 126 0.81 -28.46 15.89
CA THR A 126 1.94 -28.95 16.68
C THR A 126 2.85 -27.80 17.10
N ILE A 127 3.45 -27.83 18.29
CA ILE A 127 4.45 -26.81 18.70
C ILE A 127 5.58 -26.75 17.67
N GLY A 128 5.88 -25.56 17.15
CA GLY A 128 6.95 -25.39 16.17
C GLY A 128 6.68 -24.31 15.14
N ARG A 129 7.40 -24.40 14.01
CA ARG A 129 7.30 -23.47 12.89
C ARG A 129 6.29 -23.98 11.86
N HIS A 130 5.44 -23.07 11.40
CA HIS A 130 4.39 -23.34 10.41
C HIS A 130 4.54 -22.42 9.20
N GLU A 131 4.09 -22.91 8.04
CA GLU A 131 4.10 -22.20 6.76
C GLU A 131 2.68 -22.01 6.25
N ILE A 132 2.34 -20.78 5.85
CA ILE A 132 1.14 -20.49 5.07
C ILE A 132 1.57 -20.01 3.68
N ARG A 133 0.98 -20.63 2.65
CA ARG A 133 1.09 -20.18 1.26
C ARG A 133 -0.23 -19.64 0.79
N ALA A 134 -0.19 -18.81 -0.24
CA ALA A 134 -1.40 -18.33 -0.88
C ALA A 134 -1.29 -18.32 -2.40
N ILE A 135 -2.42 -18.51 -3.07
CA ILE A 135 -2.57 -18.32 -4.52
C ILE A 135 -3.68 -17.31 -4.77
N ILE A 136 -3.34 -16.23 -5.48
CA ILE A 136 -4.25 -15.13 -5.77
C ILE A 136 -4.62 -15.17 -7.25
N TYR A 137 -5.90 -15.38 -7.55
CA TYR A 137 -6.41 -15.47 -8.92
C TYR A 137 -7.08 -14.16 -9.32
N PRO A 138 -6.62 -13.47 -10.38
CA PRO A 138 -7.38 -12.39 -10.98
C PRO A 138 -8.52 -12.95 -11.84
N ASN A 139 -9.53 -12.16 -12.19
CA ASN A 139 -10.55 -12.62 -13.17
C ASN A 139 -9.93 -12.93 -14.54
N HIS A 140 -8.98 -12.10 -14.99
CA HIS A 140 -8.22 -12.31 -16.22
C HIS A 140 -6.75 -11.96 -16.01
N GLY A 141 -5.84 -12.93 -16.06
CA GLY A 141 -4.44 -12.64 -15.82
C GLY A 141 -3.63 -13.85 -15.37
N LYS A 142 -2.45 -13.58 -14.81
CA LYS A 142 -1.57 -14.56 -14.17
C LYS A 142 -1.86 -14.57 -12.67
N PRO A 143 -2.21 -15.72 -12.09
CA PRO A 143 -2.26 -15.86 -10.64
C PRO A 143 -0.91 -15.53 -9.99
N ARG A 144 -0.92 -15.07 -8.74
CA ARG A 144 0.30 -14.91 -7.94
C ARG A 144 0.33 -15.98 -6.86
N VAL A 145 1.42 -16.73 -6.79
CA VAL A 145 1.72 -17.58 -5.64
C VAL A 145 2.62 -16.80 -4.68
N LEU A 146 2.21 -16.71 -3.42
CA LEU A 146 3.02 -16.25 -2.30
C LEU A 146 3.61 -17.47 -1.62
N GLN A 147 4.89 -17.73 -1.86
CA GLN A 147 5.59 -18.89 -1.34
C GLN A 147 7.10 -18.70 -1.26
N GLY A 148 7.76 -19.53 -0.47
CA GLY A 148 9.21 -19.59 -0.37
C GLY A 148 9.75 -18.91 0.89
N VAL A 149 11.07 -19.01 1.01
CA VAL A 149 11.82 -18.49 2.16
C VAL A 149 12.06 -16.99 2.03
N HIS A 150 12.42 -16.39 3.17
CA HIS A 150 12.71 -14.96 3.31
C HIS A 150 14.23 -14.75 3.38
N ASP A 151 14.93 -15.07 2.29
CA ASP A 151 16.40 -15.25 2.26
C ASP A 151 17.15 -14.42 1.21
N THR A 152 16.60 -13.27 0.78
CA THR A 152 17.31 -12.35 -0.13
C THR A 152 18.07 -11.29 0.64
N SER A 153 19.36 -11.14 0.32
CA SER A 153 20.20 -10.04 0.84
C SER A 153 19.80 -8.67 0.27
N ASP A 154 19.06 -8.64 -0.84
CA ASP A 154 18.50 -7.42 -1.42
C ASP A 154 17.11 -7.13 -0.82
N ILE A 155 17.05 -6.09 0.02
CA ILE A 155 15.82 -5.62 0.68
C ILE A 155 14.76 -5.16 -0.33
N HIS A 156 15.14 -4.67 -1.51
CA HIS A 156 14.18 -4.24 -2.52
C HIS A 156 13.49 -5.42 -3.19
N MET A 157 14.24 -6.51 -3.41
CA MET A 157 13.68 -7.80 -3.82
C MET A 157 12.83 -8.42 -2.71
N LEU A 158 13.26 -8.31 -1.46
CA LEU A 158 12.48 -8.75 -0.32
C LEU A 158 11.13 -8.05 -0.29
N ASN A 159 11.18 -6.73 -0.49
CA ASN A 159 10.01 -5.87 -0.58
C ASN A 159 9.16 -6.15 -1.82
N ASN A 160 9.47 -7.08 -2.72
CA ASN A 160 8.52 -7.63 -3.71
C ASN A 160 7.49 -8.58 -3.06
N GLY A 161 7.75 -9.07 -1.85
CA GLY A 161 6.76 -9.75 -1.02
C GLY A 161 6.21 -11.05 -1.60
N ASN A 162 7.04 -11.81 -2.31
CA ASN A 162 6.63 -13.06 -2.96
C ASN A 162 6.71 -14.28 -2.02
N GLN A 163 7.09 -14.09 -0.74
CA GLN A 163 7.42 -15.16 0.20
C GLN A 163 6.17 -15.78 0.86
N SER A 164 6.35 -16.93 1.51
CA SER A 164 5.34 -17.51 2.40
C SER A 164 5.18 -16.68 3.67
N PHE A 165 4.03 -16.83 4.32
CA PHE A 165 3.85 -16.35 5.68
C PHE A 165 4.29 -17.44 6.66
N TRP A 166 5.41 -17.21 7.34
CA TRP A 166 5.92 -18.10 8.37
C TRP A 166 5.47 -17.62 9.75
N PHE A 167 5.23 -18.52 10.70
CA PHE A 167 5.05 -18.16 12.11
C PHE A 167 5.49 -19.31 13.01
N ASN A 168 5.66 -19.04 14.31
CA ASN A 168 5.92 -20.06 15.31
C ASN A 168 4.68 -20.22 16.20
N TYR A 169 4.27 -21.45 16.47
CA TYR A 169 3.28 -21.76 17.51
C TYR A 169 3.99 -22.28 18.76
N ASP A 170 3.70 -21.64 19.89
CA ASP A 170 4.09 -22.10 21.22
C ASP A 170 2.96 -21.71 22.19
N PRO A 171 2.27 -22.66 22.84
CA PRO A 171 1.22 -22.35 23.81
C PRO A 171 1.75 -21.72 25.10
N SER A 172 3.05 -21.84 25.37
CA SER A 172 3.67 -21.35 26.59
C SER A 172 5.08 -20.77 26.31
N PRO A 173 5.17 -19.71 25.49
CA PRO A 173 6.46 -19.08 25.20
C PRO A 173 7.09 -18.58 26.50
N GLN A 174 8.41 -18.68 26.60
CA GLN A 174 9.13 -18.19 27.78
C GLN A 174 8.84 -16.71 28.00
N LYS A 175 8.54 -16.32 29.25
CA LYS A 175 8.24 -14.94 29.62
C LYS A 175 9.12 -14.53 30.80
N VAL A 176 9.72 -13.35 30.71
CA VAL A 176 10.42 -12.72 31.82
C VAL A 176 9.96 -11.29 32.00
N ARG A 177 10.02 -10.79 33.24
CA ARG A 177 9.64 -9.41 33.55
C ARG A 177 10.87 -8.58 33.83
N VAL A 178 10.91 -7.40 33.24
CA VAL A 178 11.99 -6.42 33.40
C VAL A 178 11.42 -5.14 34.01
N GLY A 179 12.15 -4.56 34.96
CA GLY A 179 11.79 -3.31 35.59
C GLY A 179 12.40 -3.12 36.98
N PRO A 180 12.17 -1.96 37.62
CA PRO A 180 12.74 -1.66 38.92
C PRO A 180 12.38 -2.70 39.98
N ASN A 181 13.38 -3.13 40.76
CA ASN A 181 13.24 -4.14 41.84
C ASN A 181 12.80 -5.54 41.38
N LEU A 182 12.94 -5.87 40.09
CA LEU A 182 12.76 -7.23 39.58
C LEU A 182 14.10 -7.96 39.46
N GLN A 183 14.03 -9.26 39.13
CA GLN A 183 15.22 -10.08 38.85
C GLN A 183 16.10 -9.46 37.75
N TYR A 184 15.47 -8.86 36.75
CA TYR A 184 16.13 -8.14 35.67
C TYR A 184 15.69 -6.68 35.72
N THR A 185 16.66 -5.79 35.91
CA THR A 185 16.40 -4.35 35.98
C THR A 185 16.37 -3.69 34.61
N THR A 186 17.14 -4.22 33.65
CA THR A 186 17.24 -3.73 32.28
C THR A 186 16.96 -4.84 31.25
N ILE A 187 16.73 -4.44 29.99
CA ILE A 187 16.60 -5.38 28.88
C ILE A 187 17.93 -6.13 28.68
N ASP A 188 19.05 -5.42 28.74
CA ASP A 188 20.40 -6.00 28.64
C ASP A 188 20.65 -7.08 29.71
N ASP A 189 20.22 -6.87 30.96
CA ASP A 189 20.37 -7.87 32.04
C ASP A 189 19.62 -9.17 31.72
N ALA A 190 18.39 -9.06 31.18
CA ALA A 190 17.59 -10.22 30.79
C ALA A 190 18.23 -10.96 29.61
N LEU A 191 18.69 -10.23 28.60
CA LEU A 191 19.34 -10.81 27.42
C LEU A 191 20.65 -11.50 27.78
N ALA A 192 21.49 -10.88 28.63
CA ALA A 192 22.75 -11.47 29.06
C ALA A 192 22.55 -12.75 29.88
N ALA A 193 21.48 -12.82 30.69
CA ALA A 193 21.21 -13.97 31.54
C ALA A 193 20.55 -15.14 30.81
N LEU A 194 19.69 -14.86 29.82
CA LEU A 194 18.88 -15.88 29.13
C LEU A 194 19.44 -16.27 27.77
N GLY A 195 20.11 -15.34 27.07
CA GLY A 195 20.73 -15.56 25.78
C GLY A 195 19.77 -16.23 24.77
N PRO A 196 20.16 -17.36 24.15
CA PRO A 196 19.35 -18.08 23.18
C PRO A 196 18.00 -18.60 23.71
N ASP A 197 17.82 -18.76 25.02
CA ASP A 197 16.60 -19.38 25.57
C ASP A 197 15.37 -18.48 25.38
N ILE A 198 15.55 -17.16 25.41
CA ILE A 198 14.43 -16.19 25.33
C ILE A 198 14.05 -15.80 23.89
N VAL A 199 14.76 -16.29 22.86
CA VAL A 199 14.64 -15.75 21.48
C VAL A 199 13.31 -15.99 20.77
N ASN A 200 12.48 -16.90 21.28
CA ASN A 200 11.08 -17.13 20.88
C ASN A 200 10.06 -16.62 21.92
N GLY A 201 10.58 -16.08 23.02
CA GLY A 201 9.82 -15.68 24.19
C GLY A 201 9.51 -14.19 24.21
N ARG A 202 9.21 -13.71 25.42
CA ARG A 202 8.78 -12.34 25.68
C ARG A 202 9.52 -11.72 26.87
N ILE A 203 9.96 -10.49 26.69
CA ILE A 203 10.39 -9.60 27.76
C ILE A 203 9.23 -8.63 28.04
N GLU A 204 8.60 -8.78 29.19
CA GLU A 204 7.49 -7.94 29.65
C GLU A 204 8.01 -6.77 30.50
N LEU A 205 7.88 -5.55 29.98
CA LEU A 205 8.33 -4.33 30.63
C LEU A 205 7.28 -3.82 31.63
N LYS A 206 7.70 -3.55 32.87
CA LYS A 206 6.90 -2.77 33.83
C LYS A 206 6.94 -1.28 33.47
N PRO A 207 6.08 -0.44 34.05
CA PRO A 207 6.18 1.01 33.84
C PRO A 207 7.58 1.53 34.18
N GLY A 208 8.16 2.36 33.31
CA GLY A 208 9.50 2.91 33.50
C GLY A 208 10.16 3.41 32.22
N ASP A 209 11.34 4.01 32.40
CA ASP A 209 12.26 4.38 31.32
C ASP A 209 13.28 3.26 31.11
N TYR A 210 13.48 2.88 29.86
CA TYR A 210 14.41 1.84 29.43
C TYR A 210 15.32 2.38 28.33
N SER A 211 16.57 1.93 28.32
CA SER A 211 17.47 2.16 27.20
C SER A 211 17.35 1.04 26.17
N TRP A 212 17.49 1.39 24.91
CA TRP A 212 17.72 0.42 23.85
C TRP A 212 18.98 -0.40 24.13
N ILE A 213 18.98 -1.64 23.62
CA ILE A 213 20.03 -2.64 23.80
C ILE A 213 21.41 -2.02 23.55
N SER A 214 22.16 -1.84 24.64
CA SER A 214 23.45 -1.15 24.62
C SER A 214 24.64 -2.10 24.55
N ASN A 215 24.45 -3.37 24.96
CA ASN A 215 25.50 -4.38 24.96
C ASN A 215 25.43 -5.33 23.75
N GLY A 216 26.59 -5.87 23.39
CA GLY A 216 26.75 -6.92 22.39
C GLY A 216 26.17 -8.27 22.81
N HIS A 217 24.97 -8.61 22.37
CA HIS A 217 24.36 -9.93 22.59
C HIS A 217 24.53 -10.86 21.38
N PHE A 218 25.77 -11.20 21.04
CA PHE A 218 26.09 -11.97 19.83
C PHE A 218 25.45 -13.36 19.79
N ASP A 219 25.09 -13.92 20.95
CA ASP A 219 24.48 -15.25 21.08
C ASP A 219 22.98 -15.27 20.76
N LEU A 220 22.30 -14.12 20.61
CA LEU A 220 20.86 -14.12 20.32
C LEU A 220 20.52 -14.76 18.98
N ASN A 221 21.34 -14.54 17.96
CA ASN A 221 21.31 -15.13 16.62
C ASN A 221 19.97 -15.77 16.17
N ASN A 222 18.88 -14.99 16.20
CA ASN A 222 17.52 -15.53 16.13
C ASN A 222 16.92 -15.46 14.73
N THR A 223 17.55 -14.75 13.79
CA THR A 223 17.10 -14.74 12.39
C THR A 223 17.37 -16.06 11.67
N ILE A 224 18.46 -16.78 12.02
CA ILE A 224 18.81 -18.09 11.42
C ILE A 224 17.71 -19.15 11.63
N HIS A 225 16.94 -19.00 12.71
CA HIS A 225 15.88 -19.94 13.07
C HIS A 225 14.48 -19.39 12.81
N ASP A 226 14.36 -18.25 12.11
CA ASP A 226 13.08 -17.55 11.89
C ASP A 226 12.33 -17.28 13.20
N ARG A 227 13.08 -16.93 14.23
CA ARG A 227 12.59 -16.65 15.58
C ARG A 227 12.52 -15.15 15.80
N VAL A 228 11.60 -14.72 16.66
CA VAL A 228 11.42 -13.30 16.99
C VAL A 228 11.34 -13.16 18.50
N LEU A 229 12.26 -12.38 19.06
CA LEU A 229 12.15 -11.98 20.46
C LEU A 229 11.12 -10.85 20.55
N THR A 230 10.09 -11.03 21.39
CA THR A 230 9.14 -9.94 21.65
C THR A 230 9.55 -9.17 22.92
N ILE A 231 9.66 -7.85 22.82
CA ILE A 231 9.78 -6.94 23.97
C ILE A 231 8.51 -6.11 24.00
N CYS A 232 7.71 -6.24 25.06
CA CYS A 232 6.39 -5.64 25.10
C CYS A 232 6.03 -5.10 26.48
N ALA A 233 4.98 -4.28 26.55
CA ALA A 233 4.34 -3.97 27.81
C ALA A 233 3.94 -5.23 28.59
N ALA A 234 4.15 -5.20 29.91
CA ALA A 234 3.57 -6.20 30.79
C ALA A 234 2.03 -6.10 30.79
N PRO A 235 1.31 -7.21 31.07
CA PRO A 235 -0.15 -7.19 31.12
C PRO A 235 -0.72 -6.06 31.99
N GLY A 236 -1.65 -5.28 31.44
CA GLY A 236 -2.29 -4.15 32.11
C GLY A 236 -1.46 -2.85 32.15
N VAL A 237 -0.31 -2.81 31.47
CA VAL A 237 0.48 -1.58 31.30
C VAL A 237 0.18 -0.99 29.93
N SER A 238 -0.21 0.28 29.88
CA SER A 238 -0.43 1.02 28.64
C SER A 238 0.89 1.52 28.05
N ARG A 239 0.91 1.76 26.74
CA ARG A 239 2.14 2.12 26.00
C ARG A 239 2.83 3.40 26.49
N ASP A 240 2.04 4.39 26.94
CA ASP A 240 2.51 5.67 27.46
C ASP A 240 3.28 5.55 28.80
N ARG A 241 3.20 4.40 29.46
CA ARG A 241 3.87 4.12 30.73
C ARG A 241 5.26 3.51 30.58
N ILE A 242 5.67 3.21 29.35
CA ILE A 242 6.95 2.60 29.01
C ILE A 242 7.63 3.46 27.97
N THR A 243 8.77 4.05 28.33
CA THR A 243 9.57 4.86 27.40
C THR A 243 10.84 4.10 27.07
N LEU A 244 11.05 3.81 25.79
CA LEU A 244 12.28 3.27 25.26
C LEU A 244 13.08 4.40 24.62
N ARG A 245 14.31 4.61 25.10
CA ARG A 245 15.21 5.68 24.66
C ARG A 245 16.33 5.11 23.81
N GLY A 246 16.72 5.84 22.76
CA GLY A 246 17.90 5.53 21.96
C GLY A 246 19.19 5.59 22.79
N HIS A 247 20.27 5.03 22.25
CA HIS A 247 21.60 5.05 22.87
C HIS A 247 22.64 5.64 21.91
N SER A 248 23.67 6.31 22.44
CA SER A 248 24.66 7.09 21.68
C SER A 248 25.82 6.28 21.11
N THR A 249 26.03 5.04 21.57
CA THR A 249 27.04 4.16 20.98
C THR A 249 26.49 3.53 19.72
N GLU A 250 27.25 3.55 18.62
CA GLU A 250 26.96 2.73 17.44
C GLU A 250 26.65 1.30 17.91
N ASN A 251 25.37 0.93 17.84
CA ASN A 251 24.83 -0.26 18.49
C ASN A 251 25.75 -1.46 18.31
N VAL A 252 26.20 -2.05 19.42
CA VAL A 252 26.81 -3.37 19.43
C VAL A 252 25.65 -4.38 19.34
N GLY A 253 24.95 -4.39 18.20
CA GLY A 253 23.84 -5.31 17.98
C GLY A 253 24.33 -6.73 17.71
N SER A 254 23.50 -7.72 18.05
CA SER A 254 23.73 -9.10 17.59
C SER A 254 23.78 -9.14 16.07
N ARG A 255 24.57 -10.04 15.50
CA ARG A 255 24.74 -10.17 14.04
C ARG A 255 23.47 -10.63 13.30
N HIS A 256 22.42 -11.07 13.99
CA HIS A 256 21.26 -11.76 13.42
C HIS A 256 20.06 -11.52 14.33
N LEU A 257 19.58 -10.28 14.33
CA LEU A 257 18.61 -9.76 15.28
C LEU A 257 17.22 -9.66 14.65
N SER A 258 16.27 -10.33 15.28
CA SER A 258 14.85 -10.29 14.95
C SER A 258 14.08 -9.90 16.20
N ILE A 259 13.56 -8.67 16.24
CA ILE A 259 12.89 -8.11 17.42
C ILE A 259 11.50 -7.62 17.05
N HIS A 260 10.54 -7.93 17.91
CA HIS A 260 9.20 -7.36 17.92
C HIS A 260 9.02 -6.45 19.12
N LEU A 261 8.80 -5.16 18.90
CA LEU A 261 8.47 -4.18 19.93
C LEU A 261 6.97 -3.94 19.94
N LYS A 262 6.34 -4.06 21.12
CA LYS A 262 4.88 -3.95 21.24
C LYS A 262 4.41 -3.13 22.43
N GLY A 263 3.49 -2.19 22.20
CA GLY A 263 2.79 -1.47 23.27
C GLY A 263 3.72 -0.58 24.09
N LEU A 264 4.53 0.26 23.44
CA LEU A 264 5.49 1.15 24.13
C LEU A 264 5.65 2.50 23.42
N THR A 265 6.21 3.47 24.12
CA THR A 265 6.64 4.75 23.55
C THR A 265 8.13 4.70 23.24
N ILE A 266 8.53 5.16 22.05
CA ILE A 266 9.92 5.38 21.67
C ILE A 266 10.18 6.88 21.63
N LEU A 267 11.18 7.31 22.40
CA LEU A 267 11.60 8.71 22.44
C LEU A 267 12.92 8.89 21.67
N ALA A 268 12.88 9.72 20.62
CA ALA A 268 14.06 10.16 19.88
C ALA A 268 14.69 11.36 20.57
N GLU A 269 15.95 11.22 20.98
CA GLU A 269 16.69 12.28 21.65
C GLU A 269 17.91 12.67 20.80
N GLU A 270 18.34 13.92 20.91
CA GLU A 270 19.55 14.39 20.25
C GLU A 270 20.76 13.60 20.75
N ILE A 271 21.52 13.00 19.83
CA ILE A 271 22.78 12.36 20.17
C ILE A 271 23.88 13.43 20.11
N PRO A 272 24.69 13.62 21.17
CA PRO A 272 25.76 14.62 21.18
C PRO A 272 26.67 14.51 19.95
N SER A 273 26.92 15.65 19.30
CA SER A 273 27.64 15.84 18.01
C SER A 273 29.06 15.25 17.91
N SER A 274 29.60 14.68 18.98
CA SER A 274 30.91 14.01 19.00
C SER A 274 30.87 12.54 18.56
N ALA A 275 29.69 11.95 18.41
CA ALA A 275 29.53 10.63 17.81
C ALA A 275 29.28 10.78 16.31
N ASN A 276 30.14 10.20 15.46
CA ASN A 276 29.86 9.98 14.03
C ASN A 276 28.66 9.02 13.78
N ALA A 277 27.89 8.76 14.83
CA ALA A 277 26.74 7.88 14.86
C ALA A 277 25.49 8.75 14.73
N ASN A 278 25.05 8.95 13.50
CA ASN A 278 23.73 9.47 13.15
C ASN A 278 22.70 8.88 14.12
N GLY A 279 21.85 9.73 14.70
CA GLY A 279 21.00 9.41 15.85
C GLY A 279 19.92 8.35 15.58
N VAL A 280 20.32 7.09 15.39
CA VAL A 280 19.42 5.98 15.10
C VAL A 280 18.98 5.33 16.40
N ILE A 281 17.70 5.45 16.74
CA ILE A 281 17.13 4.82 17.95
C ILE A 281 17.17 3.28 17.82
N LEU A 282 16.77 2.74 16.65
CA LEU A 282 16.68 1.29 16.40
C LEU A 282 17.43 0.92 15.10
N LYS A 283 18.73 0.67 15.22
CA LYS A 283 19.58 0.26 14.09
C LYS A 283 19.78 -1.25 14.07
N GLY A 284 19.49 -1.89 12.93
CA GLY A 284 20.05 -3.22 12.63
C GLY A 284 21.54 -3.10 12.31
N VAL A 285 22.40 -3.86 13.00
CA VAL A 285 23.85 -3.83 12.76
C VAL A 285 24.32 -5.19 12.24
N GLY A 286 25.25 -5.15 11.27
CA GLY A 286 25.69 -6.32 10.51
C GLY A 286 24.84 -6.55 9.27
N GLY A 287 25.46 -6.84 8.13
CA GLY A 287 24.79 -7.03 6.82
C GLY A 287 24.02 -8.35 6.68
N ASN A 288 23.40 -8.80 7.77
CA ASN A 288 22.69 -10.06 7.86
C ASN A 288 21.21 -9.77 8.13
N ASP A 289 20.31 -10.65 7.70
CA ASP A 289 18.84 -10.58 7.65
C ASP A 289 18.12 -10.13 8.95
N ASN A 290 18.47 -8.96 9.48
CA ASN A 290 17.92 -8.38 10.69
C ASN A 290 16.50 -7.93 10.42
N ARG A 291 15.58 -8.24 11.34
CA ARG A 291 14.14 -8.01 11.21
C ARG A 291 13.64 -7.15 12.35
N LEU A 292 12.78 -6.19 12.03
CA LEU A 292 12.10 -5.36 13.02
C LEU A 292 10.60 -5.39 12.82
N PHE A 293 9.88 -5.64 13.91
CA PHE A 293 8.42 -5.55 13.98
C PHE A 293 8.05 -4.50 15.02
N LEU A 294 7.18 -3.55 14.68
CA LEU A 294 6.63 -2.56 15.60
C LEU A 294 5.11 -2.70 15.62
N GLU A 295 4.52 -2.90 16.80
CA GLU A 295 3.07 -3.02 16.97
C GLU A 295 2.57 -2.14 18.11
N ASP A 296 1.58 -1.28 17.88
CA ASP A 296 1.05 -0.38 18.93
C ASP A 296 2.16 0.44 19.61
N VAL A 297 2.91 1.18 18.80
CA VAL A 297 4.04 1.99 19.25
C VAL A 297 3.78 3.45 18.97
N PHE A 298 4.07 4.29 19.96
CA PHE A 298 4.09 5.75 19.81
C PHE A 298 5.54 6.22 19.65
N ILE A 299 5.86 6.94 18.59
CA ILE A 299 7.21 7.44 18.30
C ILE A 299 7.17 8.97 18.29
N THR A 300 7.99 9.59 19.13
CA THR A 300 8.09 11.06 19.22
C THR A 300 9.53 11.49 19.44
N SER A 301 9.88 12.73 19.08
CA SER A 301 11.11 13.36 19.55
C SER A 301 10.94 13.97 20.93
N ALA A 302 12.05 14.20 21.63
CA ALA A 302 12.10 15.10 22.79
C ALA A 302 11.61 16.50 22.41
N GLU A 303 11.09 17.23 23.40
CA GLU A 303 10.40 18.52 23.22
C GLU A 303 11.19 19.48 22.34
N ASP A 304 10.51 20.00 21.31
CA ASP A 304 10.94 21.18 20.57
C ASP A 304 9.97 22.33 20.90
N PRO A 305 10.47 23.51 21.29
CA PRO A 305 9.63 24.66 21.64
C PRO A 305 8.66 25.09 20.53
N ASP A 306 8.97 24.82 19.26
CA ASP A 306 8.14 25.22 18.11
C ASP A 306 7.15 24.11 17.67
N GLY A 307 7.17 22.96 18.36
CA GLY A 307 6.27 21.84 18.09
C GLY A 307 6.58 21.07 16.80
N TRP A 308 7.76 21.27 16.22
CA TRP A 308 8.31 20.51 15.09
C TRP A 308 9.67 19.93 15.48
N ALA A 309 10.04 18.75 15.01
CA ALA A 309 11.34 18.20 15.36
C ALA A 309 12.46 19.08 14.80
N SER A 310 13.34 19.58 15.67
CA SER A 310 14.45 20.45 15.28
C SER A 310 15.22 19.91 14.08
N GLY A 311 15.52 20.78 13.11
CA GLY A 311 16.49 20.50 12.06
C GLY A 311 17.92 20.27 12.60
N THR A 312 18.17 20.60 13.87
CA THR A 312 19.37 20.24 14.65
C THR A 312 19.27 18.88 15.33
N LEU A 313 18.31 18.04 14.95
CA LEU A 313 18.43 16.59 15.05
C LEU A 313 19.07 16.07 13.74
N PRO A 314 20.32 16.47 13.39
CA PRO A 314 20.90 16.09 12.12
C PRO A 314 20.95 14.57 12.08
N GLU A 315 20.35 14.01 11.04
CA GLU A 315 20.47 12.59 10.69
C GLU A 315 19.80 11.58 11.64
N VAL A 316 18.84 12.01 12.45
CA VAL A 316 17.77 11.12 12.95
C VAL A 316 16.87 10.64 11.78
N THR A 317 17.15 11.09 10.56
CA THR A 317 16.51 10.80 9.27
C THR A 317 16.49 9.32 8.82
N LYS A 318 16.90 8.41 9.71
CA LYS A 318 17.13 6.97 9.48
C LYS A 318 16.83 6.13 10.73
N VAL A 319 15.89 6.54 11.58
CA VAL A 319 15.56 5.87 12.87
C VAL A 319 15.36 4.37 12.72
N LEU A 320 14.83 3.94 11.58
CA LEU A 320 14.63 2.54 11.23
C LEU A 320 15.39 2.22 9.94
N THR A 321 16.70 1.99 10.06
CA THR A 321 17.54 1.63 8.91
C THR A 321 18.36 0.39 9.15
N ASN A 322 18.77 -0.22 8.03
CA ASN A 322 19.60 -1.43 7.98
C ASN A 322 18.93 -2.68 8.56
N TRP A 323 17.61 -2.75 8.49
CA TRP A 323 16.83 -3.97 8.71
C TRP A 323 16.74 -4.76 7.41
N THR A 324 17.87 -5.34 6.98
CA THR A 324 18.00 -6.00 5.67
C THR A 324 17.09 -7.22 5.51
N GLY A 325 16.68 -7.83 6.63
CA GLY A 325 15.68 -8.88 6.68
C GLY A 325 14.24 -8.36 6.65
N GLY A 326 14.01 -7.05 6.55
CA GLY A 326 12.69 -6.45 6.46
C GLY A 326 12.22 -5.77 7.74
N MET A 327 11.25 -4.89 7.56
CA MET A 327 10.61 -4.15 8.63
C MET A 327 9.10 -4.13 8.46
N TRP A 328 8.38 -4.45 9.52
CA TRP A 328 6.92 -4.48 9.56
C TRP A 328 6.43 -3.55 10.66
N VAL A 329 5.44 -2.73 10.34
CA VAL A 329 4.85 -1.80 11.29
C VAL A 329 3.32 -1.84 11.22
N LYS A 330 2.67 -1.89 12.38
CA LYS A 330 1.21 -1.96 12.51
C LYS A 330 0.77 -1.12 13.72
N ASN A 331 -0.25 -0.28 13.55
CA ASN A 331 -0.76 0.59 14.62
C ASN A 331 0.36 1.48 15.20
N ILE A 332 0.99 2.31 14.37
CA ILE A 332 2.08 3.20 14.78
C ILE A 332 1.65 4.64 14.69
N ASP A 333 1.96 5.41 15.72
CA ASP A 333 1.72 6.85 15.74
C ASP A 333 3.06 7.59 15.81
N PHE A 334 3.41 8.31 14.75
CA PHE A 334 4.53 9.25 14.74
C PHE A 334 4.01 10.65 15.06
N GLU A 335 4.61 11.29 16.06
CA GLU A 335 4.31 12.66 16.44
C GLU A 335 5.60 13.45 16.47
N ASN A 336 5.59 14.63 15.85
CA ASN A 336 6.71 15.56 15.93
C ASN A 336 8.03 14.88 15.54
N PHE A 337 8.12 14.41 14.29
CA PHE A 337 9.18 13.49 13.90
C PHE A 337 9.80 13.89 12.56
N PRO A 338 11.14 14.03 12.47
CA PRO A 338 11.75 14.67 11.32
C PRO A 338 11.84 13.75 10.08
N GLY A 339 11.63 12.44 10.21
CA GLY A 339 11.56 11.59 9.02
C GLY A 339 11.04 10.20 9.28
N GLY A 340 10.32 9.64 8.32
CA GLY A 340 9.63 8.38 8.47
C GLY A 340 10.49 7.15 8.20
N ILE A 341 9.86 6.15 7.59
CA ILE A 341 10.33 4.77 7.55
C ILE A 341 10.93 4.48 6.18
N SER A 342 12.17 4.02 6.11
CA SER A 342 12.79 3.58 4.84
C SER A 342 12.68 2.07 4.64
N THR A 343 12.53 1.62 3.40
CA THR A 343 12.55 0.20 3.01
C THR A 343 11.51 -0.69 3.73
N VAL A 344 10.40 -0.13 4.21
CA VAL A 344 9.40 -0.90 4.95
C VAL A 344 8.83 -2.03 4.11
N TYR A 345 8.73 -3.23 4.66
CA TYR A 345 8.09 -4.36 3.98
C TYR A 345 6.56 -4.22 4.03
N LEU A 346 6.03 -3.84 5.18
CA LEU A 346 4.62 -3.57 5.45
C LEU A 346 4.47 -2.42 6.45
N ALA A 347 3.69 -1.40 6.10
CA ALA A 347 3.13 -0.44 7.04
C ALA A 347 1.60 -0.53 6.99
N LYS A 348 0.96 -0.67 8.16
CA LYS A 348 -0.49 -0.77 8.28
C LYS A 348 -0.99 0.05 9.47
N HIS A 349 -2.08 0.80 9.34
CA HIS A 349 -2.62 1.65 10.43
C HIS A 349 -1.53 2.56 11.01
N THR A 350 -0.82 3.28 10.15
CA THR A 350 0.28 4.16 10.57
C THR A 350 -0.13 5.61 10.40
N THR A 351 0.06 6.40 11.45
CA THR A 351 -0.21 7.83 11.48
C THR A 351 1.10 8.60 11.52
N PHE A 352 1.24 9.60 10.66
CA PHE A 352 2.25 10.64 10.78
C PHE A 352 1.56 11.96 11.12
N ASN A 353 1.98 12.59 12.21
CA ASN A 353 1.57 13.94 12.54
C ASN A 353 2.82 14.81 12.74
N ARG A 354 2.90 15.90 11.98
CA ARG A 354 4.05 16.82 11.99
C ARG A 354 5.35 16.12 11.57
N SER A 355 5.41 15.75 10.29
CA SER A 355 6.59 15.17 9.63
C SER A 355 7.23 16.15 8.64
N SER A 356 8.54 16.06 8.44
CA SER A 356 9.28 16.98 7.56
C SER A 356 10.22 16.30 6.54
N LYS A 357 10.19 14.98 6.45
CA LYS A 357 10.89 14.16 5.46
C LYS A 357 9.99 13.01 5.05
N ASP A 358 10.45 12.20 4.09
CA ASP A 358 9.78 11.03 3.56
C ASP A 358 9.04 10.22 4.64
N CYS A 359 7.73 10.07 4.50
CA CYS A 359 6.93 9.23 5.39
C CYS A 359 7.29 7.75 5.16
N TRP A 360 7.34 7.32 3.90
CA TRP A 360 7.87 6.01 3.51
C TRP A 360 8.84 6.10 2.34
N GLY A 361 10.13 6.00 2.64
CA GLY A 361 11.21 6.14 1.66
C GLY A 361 11.83 4.83 1.18
N GLN A 362 12.71 4.93 0.18
CA GLN A 362 13.62 3.86 -0.25
C GLN A 362 12.90 2.55 -0.69
N SER A 363 11.83 2.67 -1.48
CA SER A 363 11.03 1.54 -1.99
C SER A 363 10.32 0.71 -0.91
N PRO A 364 9.29 1.31 -0.28
CA PRO A 364 8.33 0.57 0.52
C PRO A 364 7.68 -0.59 -0.27
N GLY A 365 7.32 -1.66 0.43
CA GLY A 365 6.64 -2.85 -0.08
C GLY A 365 5.12 -2.68 -0.12
N ALA A 366 4.49 -2.58 1.06
CA ALA A 366 3.07 -2.30 1.22
C ALA A 366 2.84 -1.19 2.26
N VAL A 367 1.98 -0.22 1.95
CA VAL A 367 1.53 0.85 2.86
C VAL A 367 0.01 0.91 2.78
N ILE A 368 -0.68 0.61 3.87
CA ILE A 368 -2.11 0.31 3.88
C ILE A 368 -2.79 1.01 5.04
N ASP A 369 -3.87 1.73 4.77
CA ASP A 369 -4.69 2.41 5.80
C ASP A 369 -3.82 3.29 6.69
N CYS A 370 -3.25 4.33 6.10
CA CYS A 370 -2.29 5.19 6.76
C CYS A 370 -2.71 6.66 6.62
N THR A 371 -2.46 7.43 7.67
CA THR A 371 -2.85 8.85 7.76
C THR A 371 -1.62 9.72 7.92
N ILE A 372 -1.60 10.85 7.22
CA ILE A 372 -0.56 11.87 7.32
C ILE A 372 -1.26 13.20 7.59
N ASP A 373 -0.86 13.91 8.64
CA ASP A 373 -1.28 15.28 8.90
C ASP A 373 -0.07 16.18 9.12
N LYS A 374 -0.13 17.40 8.58
CA LYS A 374 0.91 18.44 8.72
C LYS A 374 2.26 17.90 8.27
N HIS A 375 2.38 17.57 7.00
CA HIS A 375 3.63 17.12 6.40
C HIS A 375 4.26 18.29 5.64
N ASP A 376 5.40 18.79 6.12
CA ASP A 376 5.93 20.09 5.69
C ASP A 376 7.46 20.13 5.61
N HIS A 377 7.98 20.56 4.46
CA HIS A 377 9.41 20.74 4.22
C HIS A 377 9.97 22.05 4.83
N TYR A 378 9.12 23.03 5.12
CA TYR A 378 9.56 24.36 5.56
C TYR A 378 9.93 24.43 7.04
N ASN A 379 9.31 23.60 7.88
CA ASN A 379 9.47 23.69 9.34
C ASN A 379 10.74 23.02 9.89
N ALA A 380 11.49 22.24 9.10
CA ALA A 380 12.67 21.50 9.59
C ALA A 380 14.00 21.82 8.87
N ASN A 381 14.12 23.01 8.27
CA ASN A 381 15.25 23.46 7.42
C ASN A 381 15.09 23.01 5.96
N HIS A 382 15.18 23.97 5.01
CA HIS A 382 14.87 23.82 3.57
C HIS A 382 15.72 22.81 2.77
N SER A 383 16.55 22.01 3.43
CA SER A 383 17.41 21.01 2.79
C SER A 383 16.80 19.62 2.74
N MET A 384 15.71 19.35 3.48
CA MET A 384 15.06 18.04 3.48
C MET A 384 14.05 17.96 2.34
N HIS A 385 14.04 16.80 1.67
CA HIS A 385 13.05 16.44 0.67
C HIS A 385 12.00 15.55 1.36
N PRO A 386 10.74 15.99 1.49
CA PRO A 386 9.67 15.14 1.98
C PRO A 386 8.76 14.65 0.85
N ASP A 387 8.65 13.33 0.75
CA ASP A 387 7.61 12.64 -0.01
C ASP A 387 6.67 11.85 0.92
N ILE A 388 5.40 11.66 0.58
CA ILE A 388 4.63 10.62 1.27
C ILE A 388 5.25 9.25 0.91
N ILE A 389 5.42 8.98 -0.38
CA ILE A 389 6.10 7.77 -0.88
C ILE A 389 7.31 8.13 -1.75
N HIS A 390 8.52 7.73 -1.33
CA HIS A 390 9.75 7.90 -2.13
C HIS A 390 10.34 6.56 -2.58
N PHE A 391 10.62 6.44 -3.89
CA PHE A 391 11.44 5.35 -4.44
C PHE A 391 12.75 5.91 -4.95
N HIS A 392 13.81 5.59 -4.20
CA HIS A 392 15.20 5.83 -4.58
C HIS A 392 15.88 4.45 -4.68
N VAL A 393 15.78 3.77 -5.82
CA VAL A 393 16.39 2.45 -5.98
C VAL A 393 17.14 2.32 -7.29
N ASN A 394 18.42 1.96 -7.19
CA ASN A 394 19.24 1.54 -8.31
C ASN A 394 19.06 0.02 -8.49
N GLY A 395 18.10 -0.40 -9.31
CA GLY A 395 17.83 -1.83 -9.50
C GLY A 395 16.85 -2.12 -10.63
N ASP A 396 16.99 -3.31 -11.21
CA ASP A 396 16.29 -3.68 -12.45
C ASP A 396 14.92 -4.35 -12.27
N PHE A 397 14.52 -4.65 -11.02
CA PHE A 397 13.32 -5.44 -10.80
C PHE A 397 12.57 -5.12 -9.49
N ILE A 398 11.75 -4.08 -9.56
CA ILE A 398 10.79 -3.74 -8.50
C ILE A 398 9.40 -4.16 -8.95
N GLU A 399 8.74 -5.00 -8.16
CA GLU A 399 7.37 -5.42 -8.45
C GLU A 399 6.46 -5.59 -7.21
N ASN A 400 5.16 -5.77 -7.43
CA ASN A 400 4.21 -6.23 -6.41
C ASN A 400 4.16 -5.30 -5.19
N ARG A 401 3.85 -4.03 -5.45
CA ARG A 401 3.74 -2.96 -4.47
C ARG A 401 2.28 -2.55 -4.28
N ILE A 402 1.88 -2.32 -3.03
CA ILE A 402 0.52 -1.89 -2.66
C ILE A 402 0.59 -0.62 -1.85
N PHE A 403 -0.13 0.40 -2.30
CA PHE A 403 -0.37 1.62 -1.56
C PHE A 403 -1.87 1.86 -1.51
N ALA A 404 -2.51 1.53 -0.39
CA ALA A 404 -3.96 1.55 -0.28
C ALA A 404 -4.42 2.37 0.92
N ASP A 405 -5.55 3.07 0.79
CA ASP A 405 -6.20 3.79 1.88
C ASP A 405 -5.28 4.83 2.55
N ILE A 406 -4.60 5.64 1.73
CA ILE A 406 -3.71 6.70 2.24
C ILE A 406 -4.47 8.02 2.27
N THR A 407 -4.59 8.59 3.47
CA THR A 407 -5.17 9.92 3.67
C THR A 407 -4.10 10.90 4.09
N ALA A 408 -3.97 12.03 3.38
CA ALA A 408 -3.04 13.09 3.74
C ALA A 408 -3.78 14.43 3.85
N THR A 409 -3.66 15.09 4.99
CA THR A 409 -4.25 16.40 5.27
C THR A 409 -3.17 17.40 5.61
N ASN A 410 -3.41 18.67 5.25
CA ASN A 410 -2.43 19.73 5.47
C ASN A 410 -1.04 19.35 4.95
N ASP A 411 -0.99 18.76 3.76
CA ASP A 411 0.24 18.34 3.13
C ASP A 411 0.84 19.50 2.34
N TYR A 412 2.06 19.88 2.70
CA TYR A 412 2.86 20.95 2.09
C TYR A 412 4.07 20.38 1.35
N ALA A 413 4.13 19.06 1.21
CA ALA A 413 5.25 18.27 0.72
C ALA A 413 4.91 17.61 -0.62
N GLN A 414 5.89 16.92 -1.21
CA GLN A 414 5.63 16.17 -2.41
C GLN A 414 4.82 14.90 -2.05
N ILE A 415 3.93 14.47 -2.95
CA ILE A 415 3.10 13.29 -2.68
C ILE A 415 3.89 12.02 -2.93
N GLY A 416 4.62 11.98 -4.03
CA GLY A 416 5.59 10.93 -4.20
C GLY A 416 6.53 11.18 -5.35
N HIS A 417 7.66 10.52 -5.27
CA HIS A 417 8.69 10.57 -6.29
C HIS A 417 9.20 9.17 -6.56
N LEU A 418 8.81 8.62 -7.70
CA LEU A 418 9.26 7.30 -8.13
C LEU A 418 10.36 7.50 -9.16
N GLU A 419 11.61 7.22 -8.82
CA GLU A 419 12.77 7.45 -9.68
C GLU A 419 13.79 6.30 -9.67
N TRP A 420 14.65 6.30 -10.69
CA TRP A 420 15.81 5.41 -10.90
C TRP A 420 15.57 3.90 -11.00
N ALA A 421 14.36 3.40 -10.77
CA ALA A 421 14.02 2.03 -11.12
C ALA A 421 13.97 1.88 -12.65
N SER A 422 14.61 0.85 -13.21
CA SER A 422 14.62 0.69 -14.66
C SER A 422 13.28 0.17 -15.20
N LYS A 423 12.53 -0.62 -14.43
CA LYS A 423 11.17 -1.11 -14.74
C LYS A 423 10.37 -1.36 -13.46
N LEU A 424 9.11 -0.90 -13.44
CA LEU A 424 8.16 -1.14 -12.37
C LEU A 424 7.04 -2.08 -12.83
N LYS A 425 6.68 -3.09 -12.02
CA LYS A 425 5.65 -4.09 -12.38
C LYS A 425 4.65 -4.34 -11.27
N ASN A 426 3.38 -4.50 -11.62
CA ASN A 426 2.33 -4.91 -10.67
C ASN A 426 2.26 -3.96 -9.45
N PHE A 427 1.87 -2.71 -9.69
CA PHE A 427 1.69 -1.68 -8.65
C PHE A 427 0.21 -1.35 -8.45
N ALA A 428 -0.20 -1.15 -7.20
CA ALA A 428 -1.55 -0.71 -6.84
C ALA A 428 -1.50 0.57 -6.02
N PHE A 429 -2.26 1.59 -6.44
CA PHE A 429 -2.55 2.83 -5.74
C PHE A 429 -4.07 2.93 -5.59
N VAL A 430 -4.61 2.67 -4.40
CA VAL A 430 -6.05 2.45 -4.24
C VAL A 430 -6.58 3.31 -3.10
N ARG A 431 -7.67 4.05 -3.33
CA ARG A 431 -8.35 4.84 -2.30
C ARG A 431 -7.43 5.86 -1.61
N TRP A 432 -6.74 6.66 -2.39
CA TRP A 432 -5.94 7.78 -1.86
C TRP A 432 -6.78 9.04 -1.74
N LEU A 433 -6.68 9.73 -0.61
CA LEU A 433 -7.33 11.01 -0.35
C LEU A 433 -6.29 12.03 0.09
N ILE A 434 -5.81 12.82 -0.87
CA ILE A 434 -4.68 13.72 -0.67
C ILE A 434 -5.12 15.17 -0.77
N ASP A 435 -4.90 15.92 0.30
CA ASP A 435 -5.11 17.36 0.38
C ASP A 435 -3.77 18.11 0.40
N ALA A 436 -3.24 18.40 -0.79
CA ALA A 436 -2.06 19.25 -0.92
C ALA A 436 -2.44 20.73 -0.83
N ARG A 437 -1.59 21.51 -0.17
CA ARG A 437 -1.76 22.96 0.02
C ARG A 437 -1.11 23.79 -1.09
N TYR A 438 -0.10 23.25 -1.79
CA TYR A 438 0.56 23.93 -2.91
C TYR A 438 0.26 23.26 -4.25
N SER A 439 -0.06 24.06 -5.27
CA SER A 439 -0.31 23.61 -6.65
C SER A 439 0.92 23.04 -7.37
N SER A 440 2.10 23.16 -6.76
CA SER A 440 3.36 22.61 -7.25
C SER A 440 3.61 21.18 -6.84
N GLN A 441 2.83 20.61 -5.91
CA GLN A 441 3.04 19.24 -5.47
C GLN A 441 2.64 18.23 -6.52
N SER A 442 3.36 17.10 -6.53
CA SER A 442 3.25 16.09 -7.58
C SER A 442 3.42 14.69 -7.04
N LEU A 443 2.75 13.74 -7.69
CA LEU A 443 3.06 12.32 -7.65
C LEU A 443 3.74 11.97 -8.98
N ASN A 444 5.06 11.81 -8.93
CA ASN A 444 5.91 11.64 -10.12
C ASN A 444 6.17 10.17 -10.41
N PHE A 445 5.71 9.71 -11.57
CA PHE A 445 6.00 8.40 -12.13
C PHE A 445 7.08 8.52 -13.21
N ASN A 446 8.35 8.47 -12.80
CA ASN A 446 9.46 8.57 -13.75
C ASN A 446 9.72 7.26 -14.50
N PRO A 447 9.67 6.05 -13.94
CA PRO A 447 9.88 4.81 -14.69
C PRO A 447 8.68 4.37 -15.53
N ASP A 448 8.94 3.48 -16.50
CA ASP A 448 7.90 2.72 -17.19
C ASP A 448 7.17 1.77 -16.22
N PHE A 449 5.84 1.80 -16.24
CA PHE A 449 5.02 0.79 -15.58
C PHE A 449 4.56 -0.31 -16.52
N ASP A 450 4.62 -1.52 -16.00
CA ASP A 450 4.08 -2.72 -16.63
C ASP A 450 3.13 -3.43 -15.66
N HIS A 451 1.85 -3.07 -15.76
CA HIS A 451 0.77 -3.33 -14.80
C HIS A 451 0.71 -2.33 -13.63
N LEU A 452 -0.19 -1.35 -13.75
CA LEU A 452 -0.49 -0.32 -12.75
C LEU A 452 -2.00 -0.26 -12.52
N VAL A 453 -2.43 -0.33 -11.27
CA VAL A 453 -3.82 -0.16 -10.83
C VAL A 453 -3.88 1.12 -10.03
N MET A 454 -4.63 2.12 -10.50
CA MET A 454 -4.93 3.35 -9.77
C MET A 454 -6.44 3.54 -9.70
N VAL A 455 -7.03 3.35 -8.52
CA VAL A 455 -8.49 3.25 -8.35
C VAL A 455 -8.95 4.07 -7.15
N ASP A 456 -9.99 4.88 -7.34
CA ASP A 456 -10.63 5.68 -6.30
C ASP A 456 -9.69 6.70 -5.63
N CYS A 457 -8.82 7.34 -6.42
CA CYS A 457 -7.84 8.29 -5.90
C CYS A 457 -8.27 9.74 -6.14
N THR A 458 -8.16 10.58 -5.12
CA THR A 458 -8.40 12.03 -5.18
C THR A 458 -7.17 12.80 -4.72
N PHE A 459 -6.66 13.68 -5.58
CA PHE A 459 -5.50 14.53 -5.36
C PHE A 459 -5.88 16.01 -5.51
N ARG A 460 -6.15 16.69 -4.40
CA ARG A 460 -6.46 18.13 -4.40
C ARG A 460 -5.17 18.95 -4.46
N SER A 461 -5.15 19.95 -5.34
CA SER A 461 -4.00 20.84 -5.60
C SER A 461 -2.68 20.13 -5.92
N CYS A 462 -2.69 18.86 -6.30
CA CYS A 462 -1.50 18.10 -6.65
C CYS A 462 -1.61 17.61 -8.09
N SER A 463 -0.49 17.50 -8.79
CA SER A 463 -0.45 16.84 -10.09
C SER A 463 -0.14 15.35 -9.99
N VAL A 464 -0.67 14.57 -10.93
CA VAL A 464 -0.23 13.19 -11.15
C VAL A 464 0.50 13.14 -12.47
N ASP A 465 1.78 12.81 -12.42
CA ASP A 465 2.71 13.04 -13.51
C ASP A 465 3.22 11.70 -14.05
N PHE A 466 2.81 11.36 -15.28
CA PHE A 466 3.26 10.16 -15.98
C PHE A 466 4.29 10.56 -17.04
N MET A 467 5.57 10.35 -16.72
CA MET A 467 6.68 10.90 -17.51
C MET A 467 7.16 9.97 -18.63
N ASN A 468 6.72 8.72 -18.62
CA ASN A 468 7.24 7.65 -19.47
C ASN A 468 6.13 6.69 -19.94
N TYR A 469 6.48 5.68 -20.74
CA TYR A 469 5.51 4.83 -21.42
C TYR A 469 5.04 3.67 -20.54
N ASN A 470 3.72 3.56 -20.36
CA ASN A 470 3.07 2.62 -19.47
C ASN A 470 2.17 1.66 -20.24
N LYS A 471 2.07 0.41 -19.77
CA LYS A 471 1.16 -0.60 -20.34
C LYS A 471 0.47 -1.39 -19.24
N ARG A 472 -0.69 -1.97 -19.56
CA ARG A 472 -1.54 -2.70 -18.59
C ARG A 472 -1.98 -1.79 -17.45
N VAL A 473 -2.45 -0.60 -17.77
CA VAL A 473 -2.82 0.42 -16.79
C VAL A 473 -4.33 0.41 -16.58
N LEU A 474 -4.78 0.45 -15.34
CA LEU A 474 -6.15 0.80 -14.97
C LEU A 474 -6.11 2.13 -14.22
N LEU A 475 -6.78 3.14 -14.77
CA LEU A 475 -7.13 4.37 -14.07
C LEU A 475 -8.65 4.38 -13.90
N ARG A 476 -9.15 4.29 -12.66
CA ARG A 476 -10.60 4.32 -12.38
C ARG A 476 -10.92 5.31 -11.26
N ASN A 477 -11.95 6.14 -11.43
CA ASN A 477 -12.39 7.10 -10.41
C ASN A 477 -11.22 7.97 -9.89
N LEU A 478 -10.43 8.49 -10.83
CA LEU A 478 -9.24 9.30 -10.52
C LEU A 478 -9.58 10.78 -10.68
N HIS A 479 -9.51 11.53 -9.60
CA HIS A 479 -9.67 12.98 -9.59
C HIS A 479 -8.34 13.64 -9.22
N THR A 480 -7.80 14.50 -10.06
CA THR A 480 -6.57 15.23 -9.73
C THR A 480 -6.59 16.66 -10.24
N TYR A 481 -5.85 17.54 -9.57
CA TYR A 481 -5.83 18.95 -9.93
C TYR A 481 -5.23 19.16 -11.32
N LYS A 482 -4.13 18.47 -11.63
CA LYS A 482 -3.43 18.63 -12.90
C LYS A 482 -2.82 17.31 -13.36
N TYR A 483 -2.82 17.08 -14.67
CA TYR A 483 -1.96 16.08 -15.31
C TYR A 483 -0.71 16.76 -15.87
N ARG A 484 0.47 16.16 -15.67
CA ARG A 484 1.67 16.50 -16.44
C ARG A 484 2.23 15.23 -17.06
N GLY A 485 2.10 15.12 -18.37
CA GLY A 485 2.76 14.07 -19.13
C GLY A 485 2.84 14.48 -20.59
N ASN A 486 3.53 13.66 -21.38
CA ASN A 486 3.52 13.80 -22.83
C ASN A 486 2.14 13.39 -23.39
N ASP A 487 1.98 13.51 -24.71
CA ASP A 487 0.77 13.06 -25.43
C ASP A 487 0.40 11.63 -25.03
N VAL A 488 -0.90 11.35 -24.87
CA VAL A 488 -1.43 10.07 -24.36
C VAL A 488 -0.85 8.85 -25.05
N SER A 489 -0.78 8.86 -26.37
CA SER A 489 -0.27 7.73 -27.17
C SER A 489 1.22 7.46 -26.93
N SER A 490 1.95 8.45 -26.41
CA SER A 490 3.33 8.32 -25.97
C SER A 490 3.48 7.92 -24.49
N THR A 491 2.39 7.97 -23.73
CA THR A 491 2.38 7.69 -22.28
C THR A 491 1.69 6.36 -21.92
N PHE A 492 0.67 5.95 -22.68
CA PHE A 492 -0.12 4.74 -22.40
C PHE A 492 -0.29 3.88 -23.65
N HIS A 493 -0.12 2.57 -23.49
CA HIS A 493 -0.39 1.60 -24.55
C HIS A 493 -1.92 1.45 -24.75
N PRO A 494 -2.48 1.77 -25.94
CA PRO A 494 -3.93 1.85 -26.14
C PRO A 494 -4.64 0.51 -25.91
N SER A 495 -4.12 -0.60 -26.45
CA SER A 495 -4.79 -1.92 -26.32
C SER A 495 -4.68 -2.59 -24.94
N THR A 496 -3.96 -1.98 -23.99
CA THR A 496 -3.80 -2.58 -22.65
C THR A 496 -4.14 -1.59 -21.55
N THR A 497 -4.72 -0.44 -21.86
CA THR A 497 -5.05 0.58 -20.88
C THR A 497 -6.55 0.71 -20.76
N ILE A 498 -7.04 0.70 -19.52
CA ILE A 498 -8.43 0.94 -19.16
C ILE A 498 -8.46 2.27 -18.41
N ILE A 499 -9.28 3.19 -18.89
CA ILE A 499 -9.47 4.51 -18.30
C ILE A 499 -10.96 4.68 -18.08
N ASP A 500 -11.35 4.95 -16.85
CA ASP A 500 -12.74 4.94 -16.43
C ASP A 500 -12.97 6.04 -15.39
N ASN A 501 -13.87 6.98 -15.69
CA ASN A 501 -14.18 8.11 -14.81
C ASN A 501 -12.93 8.85 -14.26
N VAL A 502 -12.18 9.50 -15.16
CA VAL A 502 -11.00 10.29 -14.81
C VAL A 502 -11.23 11.78 -15.07
N HIS A 503 -10.90 12.60 -14.09
CA HIS A 503 -11.18 14.03 -14.08
C HIS A 503 -9.93 14.87 -13.72
N PHE A 504 -9.68 15.91 -14.52
CA PHE A 504 -8.62 16.90 -14.27
C PHE A 504 -9.20 18.29 -14.03
N THR A 505 -8.80 18.95 -12.93
CA THR A 505 -9.33 20.29 -12.61
C THR A 505 -8.81 21.39 -13.56
N VAL A 506 -7.54 21.31 -13.95
CA VAL A 506 -6.90 22.30 -14.83
C VAL A 506 -6.47 21.64 -16.14
N GLU A 507 -7.03 22.13 -17.23
CA GLU A 507 -6.56 21.79 -18.57
C GLU A 507 -5.17 22.39 -18.81
N HIS A 508 -4.24 21.57 -19.27
CA HIS A 508 -2.88 21.99 -19.63
C HIS A 508 -2.60 21.61 -21.08
N ALA A 509 -1.63 22.28 -21.72
CA ALA A 509 -1.11 21.81 -23.01
C ALA A 509 -0.57 20.38 -22.83
N GLY A 510 -1.22 19.39 -23.45
CA GLY A 510 -0.96 17.95 -23.24
C GLY A 510 -2.02 17.21 -22.42
N SER A 511 -3.08 17.89 -21.98
CA SER A 511 -4.23 17.23 -21.35
C SER A 511 -4.86 16.21 -22.31
N PRO A 512 -5.13 14.98 -21.85
CA PRO A 512 -5.80 13.97 -22.66
C PRO A 512 -7.23 14.39 -23.04
N SER A 513 -7.64 14.07 -24.27
CA SER A 513 -9.00 14.29 -24.78
C SER A 513 -10.06 13.37 -24.15
N TRP A 514 -9.65 12.24 -23.56
CA TRP A 514 -10.55 11.29 -22.91
C TRP A 514 -10.95 11.68 -21.49
N ALA A 515 -10.24 12.64 -20.87
CA ALA A 515 -10.55 13.08 -19.53
C ALA A 515 -11.58 14.20 -19.56
N THR A 516 -12.42 14.24 -18.53
CA THR A 516 -13.25 15.42 -18.29
C THR A 516 -12.38 16.51 -17.66
N HIS A 517 -12.61 17.75 -18.09
CA HIS A 517 -11.92 18.93 -17.57
C HIS A 517 -12.95 19.93 -17.04
N GLY A 518 -12.57 20.67 -16.00
CA GLY A 518 -13.38 21.76 -15.51
C GLY A 518 -13.10 22.07 -14.04
N PRO A 519 -13.54 23.24 -13.55
CA PRO A 519 -13.40 23.56 -12.14
C PRO A 519 -14.23 22.58 -11.32
N VAL A 520 -13.56 21.75 -10.52
CA VAL A 520 -14.23 21.11 -9.38
C VAL A 520 -14.42 22.19 -8.33
N ASN A 521 -15.64 22.34 -7.82
CA ASN A 521 -15.93 23.25 -6.71
C ASN A 521 -15.39 22.63 -5.41
N TRP A 522 -14.06 22.63 -5.29
CA TRP A 522 -13.41 22.44 -4.00
C TRP A 522 -13.79 23.63 -3.13
N SER A 523 -14.18 23.38 -1.88
CA SER A 523 -14.14 24.43 -0.88
C SER A 523 -12.81 25.19 -0.98
N ALA A 524 -12.87 26.52 -1.01
CA ALA A 524 -11.68 27.34 -1.17
C ALA A 524 -10.58 26.90 -0.19
N PRO A 525 -9.35 26.61 -0.67
CA PRO A 525 -8.27 26.26 0.25
C PRO A 525 -8.10 27.42 1.24
N SER A 526 -8.05 27.10 2.53
CA SER A 526 -7.60 28.08 3.52
C SER A 526 -6.27 28.66 3.03
N PRO A 527 -6.11 30.00 2.99
CA PRO A 527 -4.88 30.61 2.49
C PRO A 527 -3.67 29.99 3.21
N PRO A 528 -2.54 29.80 2.51
CA PRO A 528 -1.34 29.32 3.16
C PRO A 528 -1.05 30.24 4.35
N VAL A 529 -1.02 29.64 5.54
CA VAL A 529 -0.40 30.27 6.71
C VAL A 529 1.01 30.67 6.26
N GLY A 530 1.49 31.85 6.65
CA GLY A 530 2.72 32.45 6.10
C GLY A 530 3.98 31.58 6.23
N ILE A 531 5.16 32.18 6.11
CA ILE A 531 6.50 31.55 6.21
C ILE A 531 6.77 30.62 7.42
N SER A 532 5.79 30.44 8.32
CA SER A 532 5.71 29.42 9.35
C SER A 532 4.24 28.96 9.46
N SER A 533 3.92 27.73 9.05
CA SER A 533 2.60 27.14 9.28
C SER A 533 2.54 26.62 10.72
N ASP A 534 1.66 27.20 11.54
CA ASP A 534 1.37 26.69 12.91
C ASP A 534 0.48 25.44 12.90
N GLY A 535 0.11 24.94 11.70
CA GLY A 535 -0.75 23.78 11.54
C GLY A 535 -2.18 24.00 12.02
N SER A 536 -2.66 25.25 12.16
CA SER A 536 -4.02 25.58 12.58
C SER A 536 -5.06 25.58 11.46
N GLY A 537 -4.66 25.25 10.22
CA GLY A 537 -5.58 25.15 9.09
C GLY A 537 -6.65 24.09 9.33
N GLU A 538 -7.91 24.49 9.42
CA GLU A 538 -9.02 23.56 9.52
C GLU A 538 -9.01 22.58 8.33
N PHE A 539 -9.17 21.29 8.62
CA PHE A 539 -9.55 20.28 7.65
C PHE A 539 -10.81 20.78 6.96
N ILE A 540 -10.83 20.82 5.62
CA ILE A 540 -12.08 21.20 4.97
C ILE A 540 -12.96 19.97 4.86
N PRO A 541 -14.09 19.87 5.58
CA PRO A 541 -14.89 18.65 5.67
C PRO A 541 -15.60 18.25 4.37
N THR A 542 -15.37 19.01 3.29
CA THR A 542 -16.07 18.89 2.01
C THR A 542 -15.35 18.00 1.00
N PHE A 543 -14.45 17.11 1.43
CA PHE A 543 -14.20 15.89 0.66
C PHE A 543 -15.53 15.13 0.60
N VAL A 544 -16.38 15.50 -0.35
CA VAL A 544 -17.61 14.77 -0.65
C VAL A 544 -17.18 13.47 -1.30
N LEU A 545 -16.91 12.46 -0.48
CA LEU A 545 -17.57 11.17 -0.54
C LEU A 545 -17.82 10.75 0.91
N HIS A 546 -19.08 10.48 1.25
CA HIS A 546 -19.55 10.27 2.63
C HIS A 546 -18.65 9.26 3.39
N PRO A 547 -18.12 9.58 4.58
CA PRO A 547 -17.21 8.68 5.33
C PRO A 547 -17.84 7.32 5.74
N HIS A 548 -19.16 7.17 5.60
CA HIS A 548 -19.88 5.90 5.82
C HIS A 548 -20.02 5.02 4.57
N GLN A 549 -19.47 5.41 3.42
CA GLN A 549 -19.46 4.56 2.21
C GLN A 549 -18.18 3.74 2.05
N ILE A 550 -17.13 4.01 2.84
CA ILE A 550 -15.87 3.25 2.81
C ILE A 550 -16.03 1.91 3.57
N SER A 551 -16.84 1.87 4.64
CA SER A 551 -16.98 0.66 5.48
C SER A 551 -18.10 -0.31 5.07
N ASN A 552 -18.96 0.05 4.11
CA ASN A 552 -20.10 -0.76 3.67
C ASN A 552 -19.97 -1.24 2.22
N TRP A 553 -18.76 -1.23 1.67
CA TRP A 553 -18.54 -1.70 0.30
C TRP A 553 -18.34 -3.21 0.29
N GLU A 554 -19.42 -3.95 0.03
CA GLU A 554 -19.33 -5.33 -0.44
C GLU A 554 -18.75 -5.32 -1.86
N LEU A 555 -17.56 -5.91 -2.03
CA LEU A 555 -16.96 -6.20 -3.32
C LEU A 555 -17.92 -7.13 -4.09
N GLY A 556 -18.75 -6.55 -4.97
CA GLY A 556 -19.66 -7.32 -5.81
C GLY A 556 -21.15 -7.17 -5.49
N ASN A 557 -21.63 -5.95 -5.23
CA ASN A 557 -23.07 -5.68 -5.30
C ASN A 557 -23.56 -5.81 -6.75
N ARG A 558 -23.73 -7.05 -7.23
CA ARG A 558 -24.81 -7.38 -8.17
C ARG A 558 -26.06 -6.92 -7.44
N VAL A 559 -26.69 -5.87 -7.95
CA VAL A 559 -27.99 -5.40 -7.47
C VAL A 559 -28.98 -6.57 -7.51
N GLN A 560 -29.09 -7.32 -6.40
CA GLN A 560 -30.19 -8.24 -6.15
C GLN A 560 -31.39 -7.39 -5.74
N GLY A 561 -32.05 -6.81 -6.74
CA GLY A 561 -33.21 -5.95 -6.51
C GLY A 561 -33.87 -5.33 -7.74
N ALA A 562 -33.28 -5.42 -8.93
CA ALA A 562 -33.93 -4.93 -10.14
C ALA A 562 -34.89 -5.98 -10.72
N SER A 563 -36.13 -5.97 -10.23
CA SER A 563 -37.24 -6.55 -10.97
C SER A 563 -37.38 -5.84 -12.32
N SER A 564 -37.13 -6.57 -13.41
CA SER A 564 -37.59 -6.32 -14.78
C SER A 564 -37.44 -4.90 -15.35
N GLY A 565 -36.46 -4.69 -16.25
CA GLY A 565 -36.70 -3.85 -17.43
C GLY A 565 -35.69 -2.76 -17.81
N GLN A 566 -34.63 -2.50 -17.06
CA GLN A 566 -33.54 -1.60 -17.51
C GLN A 566 -32.20 -2.31 -17.38
N GLN A 567 -31.52 -2.45 -18.51
CA GLN A 567 -30.13 -2.93 -18.57
C GLN A 567 -29.22 -1.81 -18.06
N ASP A 568 -28.48 -2.07 -16.99
CA ASP A 568 -27.31 -1.27 -16.60
C ASP A 568 -26.29 -1.30 -17.74
N GLN A 569 -26.00 -0.13 -18.33
CA GLN A 569 -25.06 0.06 -19.43
C GLN A 569 -23.85 0.94 -19.07
N ASP A 570 -23.53 1.15 -17.79
CA ASP A 570 -22.40 2.01 -17.41
C ASP A 570 -21.16 1.21 -17.00
N HIS A 571 -20.68 0.36 -17.90
CA HIS A 571 -19.31 -0.16 -17.90
C HIS A 571 -18.76 -0.02 -19.32
N PHE A 572 -18.06 1.08 -19.60
CA PHE A 572 -17.37 1.27 -20.87
C PHE A 572 -16.13 0.36 -20.93
N TYR A 573 -16.32 -0.87 -21.40
CA TYR A 573 -15.22 -1.61 -22.00
C TYR A 573 -14.87 -0.89 -23.30
N TYR A 574 -13.76 -0.17 -23.33
CA TYR A 574 -13.20 0.33 -24.59
C TYR A 574 -12.73 -0.88 -25.41
N ASP A 575 -13.40 -1.14 -26.53
CA ASP A 575 -12.84 -1.98 -27.59
C ASP A 575 -11.63 -1.22 -28.18
N PRO A 576 -10.42 -1.82 -28.22
CA PRO A 576 -9.25 -1.20 -28.82
C PRO A 576 -9.43 -0.75 -30.28
N MET A 577 -10.49 -1.18 -30.97
CA MET A 577 -10.83 -0.73 -32.32
C MET A 577 -11.55 0.64 -32.38
N ASP A 578 -12.12 1.15 -31.28
CA ASP A 578 -12.96 2.36 -31.29
C ASP A 578 -12.20 3.68 -31.01
N LEU A 579 -10.86 3.65 -30.98
CA LEU A 579 -10.03 4.82 -30.66
C LEU A 579 -9.48 5.51 -31.92
N ASP A 580 -10.38 6.04 -32.77
CA ASP A 580 -10.03 7.05 -33.78
C ASP A 580 -10.32 8.46 -33.23
N LEU A 581 -9.26 9.17 -32.86
CA LEU A 581 -9.29 10.53 -32.30
C LEU A 581 -9.58 11.64 -33.33
N SER A 582 -10.32 11.35 -34.41
CA SER A 582 -10.56 12.32 -35.48
C SER A 582 -12.03 12.47 -35.91
N ARG A 583 -12.94 12.81 -34.97
CA ARG A 583 -14.01 13.84 -35.10
C ARG A 583 -15.20 13.58 -34.17
N SER A 584 -15.57 14.60 -33.41
CA SER A 584 -16.86 14.65 -32.70
C SER A 584 -17.99 15.04 -33.65
N THR A 585 -19.13 14.34 -33.61
CA THR A 585 -20.42 14.89 -33.14
C THR A 585 -21.50 13.80 -33.08
N ASN A 586 -22.25 13.80 -31.97
CA ASN A 586 -23.60 13.25 -31.73
C ASN A 586 -23.74 11.75 -31.33
N PRO A 587 -24.12 11.44 -30.07
CA PRO A 587 -24.34 10.07 -29.60
C PRO A 587 -25.84 9.74 -29.56
N ASP A 588 -26.41 9.10 -30.60
CA ASP A 588 -27.66 8.35 -30.39
C ASP A 588 -28.09 7.33 -31.47
N THR A 589 -27.18 6.86 -32.32
CA THR A 589 -27.47 5.72 -33.21
C THR A 589 -26.28 4.78 -33.20
N ARG A 590 -26.48 3.51 -32.84
CA ARG A 590 -25.48 2.46 -33.08
C ARG A 590 -25.21 2.45 -34.59
N PHE A 591 -24.08 3.00 -35.00
CA PHE A 591 -23.74 3.10 -36.42
C PHE A 591 -23.64 1.70 -36.99
N ASN A 592 -24.40 1.43 -38.05
CA ASN A 592 -24.16 0.25 -38.86
C ASN A 592 -22.79 0.45 -39.50
N VAL A 593 -21.82 -0.44 -39.24
CA VAL A 593 -20.45 -0.31 -39.78
C VAL A 593 -20.40 -0.28 -41.31
N ALA A 594 -21.51 -0.61 -41.98
CA ALA A 594 -21.70 -0.50 -43.41
C ALA A 594 -22.29 0.86 -43.89
N ASP A 595 -22.72 1.74 -42.99
CA ASP A 595 -23.18 3.11 -43.29
C ASP A 595 -21.95 4.05 -43.31
N LEU A 596 -21.24 4.01 -44.43
CA LEU A 596 -19.95 4.66 -44.63
C LEU A 596 -20.08 6.18 -44.78
N ASN A 597 -21.25 6.69 -45.17
CA ASN A 597 -21.49 8.14 -45.24
C ASN A 597 -22.20 8.71 -44.00
N GLN A 598 -22.58 7.86 -43.04
CA GLN A 598 -23.25 8.21 -41.78
C GLN A 598 -24.59 8.92 -41.98
N ASP A 599 -25.33 8.57 -43.05
CA ASP A 599 -26.65 9.16 -43.32
C ASP A 599 -27.82 8.39 -42.67
N GLY A 600 -27.53 7.28 -41.99
CA GLY A 600 -28.47 6.44 -41.29
C GLY A 600 -29.06 5.31 -42.13
N MET A 601 -28.65 5.15 -43.40
CA MET A 601 -29.07 4.07 -44.30
C MET A 601 -27.86 3.43 -44.99
N VAL A 602 -27.89 2.11 -45.18
CA VAL A 602 -26.82 1.41 -45.94
C VAL A 602 -27.31 1.20 -47.36
N GLY A 603 -26.82 2.02 -48.28
CA GLY A 603 -27.34 2.03 -49.63
C GLY A 603 -26.29 2.24 -50.71
N ARG A 604 -26.76 2.82 -51.82
CA ARG A 604 -25.94 3.02 -53.02
C ARG A 604 -24.73 3.92 -52.78
N ILE A 605 -24.81 4.85 -51.84
CA ILE A 605 -23.74 5.82 -51.57
C ILE A 605 -22.61 5.09 -50.86
N ASP A 606 -22.93 4.29 -49.85
CA ASP A 606 -21.97 3.46 -49.10
C ASP A 606 -21.31 2.43 -50.00
N LEU A 607 -22.09 1.76 -50.85
CA LEU A 607 -21.54 0.85 -51.85
C LEU A 607 -20.53 1.54 -52.77
N THR A 608 -20.82 2.78 -53.17
CA THR A 608 -19.91 3.55 -54.03
C THR A 608 -18.63 3.90 -53.28
N ILE A 609 -18.73 4.28 -52.01
CA ILE A 609 -17.58 4.57 -51.13
C ILE A 609 -16.72 3.32 -50.96
N LEU A 610 -17.34 2.17 -50.66
CA LEU A 610 -16.63 0.90 -50.48
C LEU A 610 -15.91 0.47 -51.77
N LEU A 611 -16.59 0.53 -52.91
CA LEU A 611 -16.01 0.13 -54.20
C LEU A 611 -14.84 1.03 -54.63
N GLN A 612 -14.86 2.31 -54.26
CA GLN A 612 -13.74 3.24 -54.50
C GLN A 612 -12.52 2.92 -53.61
N SER A 613 -12.75 2.26 -52.48
CA SER A 613 -11.73 1.90 -51.51
C SER A 613 -11.13 0.50 -51.70
N MET A 614 -11.61 -0.31 -52.67
CA MET A 614 -11.13 -1.68 -52.90
C MET A 614 -9.60 -1.76 -53.00
N GLY A 615 -9.00 -2.63 -52.20
CA GLY A 615 -7.54 -2.82 -52.11
C GLY A 615 -6.81 -1.77 -51.27
N SER A 616 -7.51 -0.87 -50.59
CA SER A 616 -6.97 0.09 -49.62
C SER A 616 -7.42 -0.27 -48.19
N TRP A 617 -6.87 0.40 -47.18
CA TRP A 617 -7.28 0.25 -45.78
C TRP A 617 -8.42 1.22 -45.37
N GLN A 618 -8.83 2.13 -46.28
CA GLN A 618 -9.88 3.10 -46.00
C GLN A 618 -11.25 2.43 -46.19
N ASN A 619 -12.14 2.47 -45.20
CA ASN A 619 -13.45 1.80 -45.24
C ASN A 619 -13.39 0.26 -45.24
N ASP A 620 -12.34 -0.32 -44.63
CA ASP A 620 -12.27 -1.74 -44.29
C ASP A 620 -13.26 -2.03 -43.15
N ILE A 621 -14.40 -2.64 -43.50
CA ILE A 621 -15.52 -2.90 -42.61
C ILE A 621 -15.21 -4.10 -41.71
N THR A 622 -14.40 -5.05 -42.17
CA THR A 622 -14.06 -6.28 -41.45
C THR A 622 -12.81 -6.15 -40.56
N GLY A 623 -12.00 -5.10 -40.78
CA GLY A 623 -10.79 -4.81 -40.02
C GLY A 623 -9.65 -5.79 -40.29
N ASP A 624 -9.65 -6.48 -41.44
CA ASP A 624 -8.63 -7.47 -41.80
C ASP A 624 -7.42 -6.90 -42.56
N GLY A 625 -7.44 -5.60 -42.82
CA GLY A 625 -6.33 -4.76 -43.27
C GLY A 625 -6.51 -4.19 -44.68
N PHE A 626 -7.49 -4.65 -45.47
CA PHE A 626 -7.78 -4.14 -46.82
C PHE A 626 -9.24 -4.35 -47.20
N VAL A 627 -9.84 -3.40 -47.92
CA VAL A 627 -11.19 -3.53 -48.48
C VAL A 627 -11.20 -4.59 -49.58
N ASP A 628 -11.88 -5.71 -49.36
CA ASP A 628 -12.03 -6.80 -50.31
C ASP A 628 -13.49 -7.31 -50.43
N GLY A 629 -13.66 -8.51 -50.97
CA GLY A 629 -14.98 -9.11 -51.15
C GLY A 629 -15.73 -9.40 -49.84
N ARG A 630 -15.04 -9.47 -48.70
CA ARG A 630 -15.63 -9.70 -47.38
C ARG A 630 -16.32 -8.45 -46.86
N ASP A 631 -15.70 -7.28 -47.02
CA ASP A 631 -16.33 -5.99 -46.67
C ASP A 631 -17.57 -5.74 -47.50
N LEU A 632 -17.50 -6.06 -48.80
CA LEU A 632 -18.65 -5.97 -49.69
C LEU A 632 -19.80 -6.89 -49.23
N ALA A 633 -19.48 -8.09 -48.75
CA ALA A 633 -20.48 -9.00 -48.22
C ALA A 633 -21.14 -8.45 -46.94
N VAL A 634 -20.38 -7.82 -46.04
CA VAL A 634 -20.92 -7.16 -44.84
C VAL A 634 -21.80 -5.98 -45.22
N LEU A 635 -21.36 -5.14 -46.16
CA LEU A 635 -22.15 -4.00 -46.64
C LEU A 635 -23.49 -4.45 -47.24
N LEU A 636 -23.47 -5.46 -48.11
CA LEU A 636 -24.68 -5.99 -48.73
C LEU A 636 -25.60 -6.71 -47.73
N ALA A 637 -25.05 -7.33 -46.68
CA ALA A 637 -25.84 -7.95 -45.61
C ALA A 637 -26.58 -6.91 -44.75
N SER A 638 -26.01 -5.71 -44.67
CA SER A 638 -26.57 -4.56 -43.98
C SER A 638 -27.48 -3.68 -44.84
N TRP A 639 -27.68 -4.02 -46.13
CA TRP A 639 -28.41 -3.20 -47.09
C TRP A 639 -29.87 -2.95 -46.71
N GLY A 640 -30.28 -1.69 -46.68
CA GLY A 640 -31.62 -1.26 -46.28
C GLY A 640 -31.58 0.10 -45.61
#